data_AF-A0A0R3QJT0-F1
#
_entry.id   AF-A0A0R3QJT0-F1
#
_cell.length_a   1.000
_cell.length_b   1.000
_cell.length_c   1.000
_cell.angle_alpha   90.00
_cell.angle_beta   90.00
_cell.angle_gamma   90.00
#
_symmetry.space_group_name_H-M   'P 1'
#
loop_
_entity.id
_entity.type
_entity.pdbx_description
1 polymer ?
#
loop_
_entity_poly.entity_id
_entity_poly.type
_entity_poly.pdbx_seq_one_letter_code
_entity_poly.pdbx_strand_id
1 'polypeptide(L)'
;LYDVQCKLNSAGASDLVIDLIMEEPSYEVFLMTVQLSKALLYEGNYEVQMSFYNRLKEKDTSEPFFNALKTKLQVAQNKLRSDMMVCNDSPSLINSPLPEDSAYIPNELKSIDVNSIELAVSLSTIPDGCLLGLFDPDINLNFWDDNCSRKTVLPQEVALIEPVLRFLQLLCENHNLVLQNFLRYQGSRQNYNLVDETLMFLDVICGSTKGCLGVFGEIDEHNFSLITQTLVTLTEFCQGPCYENQNTVGNHESGLNMIISLVLNEIKPLCLTHMDLALEIKSAASKLLLAVMESRCDADNAERVLINMDHMASGAKQLVQAIKMAYEMSEMKEFAVPKIRKNFETNYSSKKSKSRIGRPDIAIQDNIVISYPSTHVTLVDPQEVGHNIFILATQLARYNGTLREALDPENNKDSMTSKALRYYKQYTAQIEIVRSDRKMERVIFPIHAICEYLTPESKLNILLETEQDAQGSKAIYELFVTEFFSQWPELFEEMKWQKKLQDRKYFSNCTKRLILWTRISFFFAILINIIIAIFYPFSGSNRQELISPSNPFLALLGRTNEIYWAFAAIMSSFTILFITVIGVVLTLRVVGLLQLINKGVHIVSYIGNRGLIDKTWPERLQDNGIWYHLAYLLICIQGLIVHPLFYALLLFDIVASEETLRNVIRSVTRNWRSVIMTGLLAVILVYLFSIIGYLYFQKDFQLEVDRLDDNENDNIAYENFPSMQCIRPSSFIFRHYINENKCLAENLATNQPIDDKEELKVWSCQTLRMCILTTLNWGLRNGGGIGDVLRNVAPNEESFLSRIVYDLTFFIVIIIIVLNLVFGVIIDTFGDLRAERNEKVNQLRNNCFICGLGRERFDNKIITFEEHRKNEHNLYHYLYFIVWLQIKDETEFTGPESYVANCIKDHRSDWFPRMQAMSLAEDNQEAEQKDDINEIFDSLNRLLNTVEEQGRQLEELKQVMNVSRKITER
;
A
#
# COMPACT_ATOMS: atom_id res chain seq x y z
N LEU A 1 22.87 19.74 -10.69
CA LEU A 1 22.62 21.03 -10.00
C LEU A 1 23.46 21.10 -8.73
N TYR A 2 23.27 20.16 -7.80
CA TYR A 2 24.06 20.00 -6.56
C TYR A 2 25.57 20.28 -6.73
N ASP A 3 26.26 19.57 -7.63
CA ASP A 3 27.70 19.77 -7.87
C ASP A 3 28.11 21.20 -8.26
N VAL A 4 27.21 21.93 -8.95
CA VAL A 4 27.47 23.32 -9.38
C VAL A 4 27.35 24.25 -8.18
N GLN A 5 26.31 24.08 -7.36
CA GLN A 5 26.12 24.83 -6.12
C GLN A 5 27.31 24.63 -5.18
N CYS A 6 27.76 23.39 -4.97
CA CYS A 6 28.90 23.09 -4.09
C CYS A 6 30.23 23.67 -4.62
N LYS A 7 30.44 23.69 -5.95
CA LYS A 7 31.62 24.34 -6.56
C LYS A 7 31.62 25.86 -6.37
N LEU A 8 30.46 26.51 -6.58
CA LEU A 8 30.33 27.95 -6.35
C LEU A 8 30.51 28.31 -4.87
N ASN A 9 29.93 27.49 -3.98
CA ASN A 9 30.12 27.64 -2.54
C ASN A 9 31.60 27.50 -2.15
N SER A 10 32.31 26.50 -2.69
CA SER A 10 33.74 26.30 -2.47
C SER A 10 34.61 27.44 -3.03
N ALA A 11 34.09 28.20 -4.01
CA ALA A 11 34.74 29.40 -4.55
C ALA A 11 34.47 30.67 -3.73
N GLY A 12 33.69 30.58 -2.64
CA GLY A 12 33.36 31.70 -1.75
C GLY A 12 32.08 32.45 -2.13
N ALA A 13 31.17 31.85 -2.92
CA ALA A 13 29.93 32.53 -3.31
C ALA A 13 28.99 32.81 -2.13
N SER A 14 28.95 31.94 -1.10
CA SER A 14 28.18 32.18 0.13
C SER A 14 28.70 33.39 0.90
N ASP A 15 30.03 33.53 0.97
CA ASP A 15 30.69 34.60 1.70
C ASP A 15 30.44 35.94 1.02
N LEU A 16 30.54 35.97 -0.31
CA LEU A 16 30.22 37.14 -1.14
C LEU A 16 28.79 37.62 -0.92
N VAL A 17 27.81 36.70 -0.85
CA VAL A 17 26.40 37.06 -0.59
C VAL A 17 26.25 37.72 0.77
N ILE A 18 26.90 37.20 1.81
CA ILE A 18 26.84 37.75 3.17
C ILE A 18 27.46 39.14 3.20
N ASP A 19 28.66 39.30 2.65
CA ASP A 19 29.39 40.57 2.63
C ASP A 19 28.59 41.65 1.87
N LEU A 20 27.99 41.30 0.72
CA LEU A 20 27.14 42.22 -0.05
C LEU A 20 25.85 42.59 0.68
N ILE A 21 25.25 41.71 1.49
CA ILE A 21 24.07 42.07 2.29
C ILE A 21 24.46 43.03 3.43
N MET A 22 25.64 42.83 4.03
CA MET A 22 26.15 43.68 5.10
C MET A 22 26.51 45.10 4.65
N GLU A 23 26.97 45.27 3.41
CA GLU A 23 27.35 46.59 2.86
C GLU A 23 26.15 47.47 2.44
N GLU A 24 24.91 46.97 2.53
CA GLU A 24 23.68 47.66 2.11
C GLU A 24 23.77 48.35 0.73
N PRO A 25 24.02 47.61 -0.36
CA PRO A 25 24.27 48.16 -1.68
C PRO A 25 23.00 48.74 -2.31
N SER A 26 23.13 49.29 -3.54
CA SER A 26 21.98 49.80 -4.29
C SER A 26 20.91 48.71 -4.48
N TYR A 27 19.65 49.13 -4.67
CA TYR A 27 18.51 48.22 -4.81
C TYR A 27 18.76 47.09 -5.82
N GLU A 28 19.32 47.40 -6.99
CA GLU A 28 19.58 46.41 -8.05
C GLU A 28 20.63 45.39 -7.64
N VAL A 29 21.72 45.83 -6.99
CA VAL A 29 22.79 44.94 -6.53
C VAL A 29 22.28 44.04 -5.40
N PHE A 30 21.49 44.59 -4.47
CA PHE A 30 20.88 43.80 -3.41
C PHE A 30 19.91 42.75 -3.98
N LEU A 31 19.07 43.12 -4.95
CA LEU A 31 18.15 42.19 -5.60
C LEU A 31 18.91 41.05 -6.30
N MET A 32 19.97 41.36 -7.05
CA MET A 32 20.80 40.35 -7.72
C MET A 32 21.54 39.45 -6.72
N THR A 33 21.98 40.01 -5.59
CA THR A 33 22.59 39.27 -4.49
C THR A 33 21.60 38.24 -3.90
N VAL A 34 20.35 38.66 -3.67
CA VAL A 34 19.31 37.76 -3.18
C VAL A 34 18.94 36.70 -4.23
N GLN A 35 18.86 37.04 -5.52
CA GLN A 35 18.62 36.03 -6.57
C GLN A 35 19.76 35.01 -6.67
N LEU A 36 21.01 35.43 -6.52
CA LEU A 36 22.16 34.53 -6.45
C LEU A 36 22.02 33.59 -5.24
N SER A 37 21.66 34.12 -4.07
CA SER A 37 21.45 33.30 -2.86
C SER A 37 20.35 32.25 -3.05
N LYS A 38 19.24 32.61 -3.71
CA LYS A 38 18.16 31.68 -4.06
C LYS A 38 18.64 30.56 -4.98
N ALA A 39 19.47 30.88 -5.98
CA ALA A 39 20.01 29.87 -6.88
C ALA A 39 21.01 28.92 -6.18
N LEU A 40 21.82 29.45 -5.27
CA LEU A 40 22.77 28.66 -4.47
C LEU A 40 22.06 27.68 -3.53
N LEU A 41 20.91 28.09 -2.97
CA LEU A 41 20.14 27.33 -1.97
C LEU A 41 18.94 26.59 -2.54
N TYR A 42 18.75 26.57 -3.86
CA TYR A 42 17.63 25.87 -4.50
C TYR A 42 17.59 24.38 -4.08
N GLU A 43 16.40 23.89 -3.69
CA GLU A 43 16.14 22.56 -3.08
C GLU A 43 16.81 22.32 -1.71
N GLY A 44 17.20 23.38 -0.99
CA GLY A 44 17.70 23.29 0.38
C GLY A 44 19.04 22.56 0.50
N ASN A 45 20.04 22.95 -0.31
CA ASN A 45 21.36 22.32 -0.29
C ASN A 45 22.06 22.47 1.08
N TYR A 46 22.16 21.37 1.83
CA TYR A 46 22.72 21.34 3.18
C TYR A 46 24.16 21.86 3.29
N GLU A 47 25.03 21.59 2.30
CA GLU A 47 26.42 22.07 2.35
C GLU A 47 26.49 23.60 2.25
N VAL A 48 25.66 24.18 1.38
CA VAL A 48 25.57 25.64 1.20
C VAL A 48 24.94 26.28 2.43
N GLN A 49 23.84 25.71 2.95
CA GLN A 49 23.21 26.15 4.20
C GLN A 49 24.22 26.19 5.37
N MET A 50 25.03 25.14 5.52
CA MET A 50 26.05 25.10 6.57
C MET A 50 27.19 26.09 6.34
N SER A 51 27.53 26.41 5.09
CA SER A 51 28.47 27.49 4.75
C SER A 51 27.97 28.84 5.25
N PHE A 52 26.70 29.18 4.96
CA PHE A 52 26.05 30.39 5.50
C PHE A 52 26.07 30.41 7.03
N TYR A 53 25.71 29.30 7.68
CA TYR A 53 25.72 29.21 9.15
C TYR A 53 27.12 29.45 9.73
N ASN A 54 28.14 28.79 9.19
CA ASN A 54 29.50 28.88 9.71
C ASN A 54 30.06 30.29 9.58
N ARG A 55 29.83 30.96 8.46
CA ARG A 55 30.27 32.35 8.22
C ARG A 55 29.52 33.35 9.08
N LEU A 56 28.21 33.20 9.24
CA LEU A 56 27.41 34.09 10.11
C LEU A 56 27.69 33.87 11.61
N LYS A 57 28.28 32.74 12.00
CA LYS A 57 28.71 32.48 13.38
C LYS A 57 30.01 33.18 13.74
N GLU A 58 30.79 33.64 12.76
CA GLU A 58 32.02 34.39 13.00
C GLU A 58 31.73 35.71 13.73
N LYS A 59 32.75 36.23 14.43
CA LYS A 59 32.60 37.49 15.15
C LYS A 59 32.45 38.64 14.14
N ASP A 60 31.57 39.58 14.48
CA ASP A 60 31.30 40.82 13.73
C ASP A 60 30.56 40.66 12.38
N THR A 61 30.08 39.46 12.02
CA THR A 61 29.28 39.22 10.80
C THR A 61 27.79 39.11 11.07
N SER A 62 27.37 38.46 12.17
CA SER A 62 25.95 38.19 12.46
C SER A 62 25.11 39.46 12.62
N GLU A 63 25.52 40.36 13.53
CA GLU A 63 24.78 41.57 13.90
C GLU A 63 24.47 42.49 12.70
N PRO A 64 25.45 42.90 11.86
CA PRO A 64 25.16 43.74 10.70
C PRO A 64 24.26 43.04 9.66
N PHE A 65 24.47 41.74 9.41
CA PHE A 65 23.68 40.98 8.45
C PHE A 65 22.20 40.91 8.85
N PHE A 66 21.90 40.50 10.08
CA PHE A 66 20.52 40.39 10.56
C PHE A 66 19.87 41.76 10.74
N ASN A 67 20.63 42.77 11.13
CA ASN A 67 20.13 44.14 11.21
C ASN A 67 19.71 44.69 9.83
N ALA A 68 20.49 44.42 8.79
CA ALA A 68 20.16 44.83 7.42
C ALA A 68 18.82 44.21 6.97
N LEU A 69 18.65 42.89 7.14
CA LEU A 69 17.41 42.19 6.78
C LEU A 69 16.21 42.68 7.59
N LYS A 70 16.37 42.84 8.91
CA LYS A 70 15.33 43.39 9.79
C LYS A 70 14.92 44.80 9.37
N THR A 71 15.89 45.66 9.06
CA THR A 71 15.63 47.04 8.63
C THR A 71 14.84 47.07 7.32
N LYS A 72 15.16 46.21 6.35
CA LYS A 72 14.37 46.10 5.10
C LYS A 72 12.92 45.68 5.37
N LEU A 73 12.69 44.68 6.22
CA LEU A 73 11.34 44.26 6.63
C LEU A 73 10.58 45.41 7.30
N GLN A 74 11.18 46.13 8.24
CA GLN A 74 10.55 47.24 8.93
C GLN A 74 10.24 48.43 8.01
N VAL A 75 11.11 48.74 7.06
CA VAL A 75 10.86 49.77 6.03
C VAL A 75 9.64 49.38 5.18
N ALA A 76 9.55 48.12 4.75
CA ALA A 76 8.38 47.63 4.00
C ALA A 76 7.09 47.66 4.84
N GLN A 77 7.14 47.24 6.11
CA GLN A 77 6.00 47.33 7.04
C GLN A 77 5.51 48.78 7.19
N ASN A 78 6.43 49.72 7.43
CA ASN A 78 6.07 51.13 7.62
C ASN A 78 5.50 51.75 6.35
N LYS A 79 6.01 51.35 5.18
CA LYS A 79 5.49 51.77 3.89
C LYS A 79 4.05 51.28 3.69
N LEU A 80 3.79 49.99 3.93
CA LEU A 80 2.44 49.43 3.90
C LEU A 80 1.47 50.14 4.86
N ARG A 81 1.88 50.35 6.11
CA ARG A 81 1.07 51.10 7.10
C ARG A 81 0.73 52.51 6.62
N SER A 82 1.70 53.21 6.02
CA SER A 82 1.49 54.57 5.51
C SER A 82 0.51 54.60 4.34
N ASP A 83 0.60 53.64 3.40
CA ASP A 83 -0.28 53.56 2.25
C ASP A 83 -1.72 53.19 2.68
N MET A 84 -1.87 52.29 3.67
CA MET A 84 -3.17 51.91 4.25
C MET A 84 -3.85 53.07 5.00
N MET A 85 -3.09 53.95 5.65
CA MET A 85 -3.62 55.14 6.32
C MET A 85 -4.14 56.20 5.33
N VAL A 86 -3.52 56.32 4.15
CA VAL A 86 -3.92 57.27 3.09
C VAL A 86 -5.25 56.86 2.42
N CYS A 87 -5.60 55.57 2.44
CA CYS A 87 -6.87 55.08 1.90
C CYS A 87 -8.11 55.37 2.78
N ASN A 88 -7.96 55.84 4.02
CA ASN A 88 -9.08 56.11 4.93
C ASN A 88 -9.77 57.48 4.71
N ASP A 89 -9.22 58.38 3.91
CA ASP A 89 -9.76 59.75 3.73
C ASP A 89 -10.81 59.87 2.59
N SER A 90 -11.35 58.75 2.10
CA SER A 90 -12.46 58.75 1.13
C SER A 90 -13.80 58.58 1.87
N PRO A 91 -14.76 59.52 1.78
CA PRO A 91 -15.99 59.42 2.55
C PRO A 91 -16.87 58.25 2.06
N SER A 92 -17.22 57.40 3.01
CA SER A 92 -18.15 56.28 2.87
C SER A 92 -19.53 56.72 2.37
N LEU A 93 -19.91 56.29 1.15
CA LEU A 93 -21.30 56.24 0.73
C LEU A 93 -21.91 54.90 1.17
N ILE A 94 -22.28 54.83 2.45
CA ILE A 94 -23.27 53.87 2.95
C ILE A 94 -24.54 54.67 3.18
N ASN A 95 -25.55 54.49 2.31
CA ASN A 95 -26.99 54.58 2.63
C ASN A 95 -27.84 54.57 1.35
N SER A 96 -28.29 53.39 0.92
CA SER A 96 -29.64 53.19 0.37
C SER A 96 -29.95 51.68 0.20
N PRO A 97 -31.24 51.26 0.30
CA PRO A 97 -31.61 49.85 0.42
C PRO A 97 -31.69 49.16 -0.95
N LEU A 98 -31.51 47.83 -0.94
CA LEU A 98 -31.77 46.89 -2.03
C LEU A 98 -33.12 47.10 -2.73
N PRO A 99 -33.20 46.77 -4.03
CA PRO A 99 -34.36 46.05 -4.54
C PRO A 99 -34.00 44.74 -5.26
N GLU A 100 -34.96 43.81 -5.15
CA GLU A 100 -35.00 42.40 -5.56
C GLU A 100 -35.02 42.16 -7.08
N ASP A 101 -34.59 40.94 -7.45
CA ASP A 101 -35.01 40.06 -8.54
C ASP A 101 -35.47 40.66 -9.90
N SER A 102 -34.75 40.32 -10.98
CA SER A 102 -35.37 39.67 -12.15
C SER A 102 -34.34 39.13 -13.16
N ALA A 103 -34.59 37.90 -13.62
CA ALA A 103 -33.88 37.20 -14.67
C ALA A 103 -34.21 37.74 -16.07
N TYR A 104 -33.25 37.81 -17.01
CA TYR A 104 -33.52 37.66 -18.46
C TYR A 104 -32.26 37.21 -19.24
N ILE A 105 -32.54 36.45 -20.31
CA ILE A 105 -31.70 35.56 -21.14
C ILE A 105 -30.84 36.32 -22.18
N PRO A 106 -29.67 35.79 -22.62
CA PRO A 106 -28.78 36.44 -23.59
C PRO A 106 -29.16 36.16 -25.05
N ASN A 107 -29.01 37.15 -25.93
CA ASN A 107 -29.09 36.98 -27.38
C ASN A 107 -27.78 37.38 -28.07
N GLU A 108 -27.30 36.46 -28.90
CA GLU A 108 -26.20 36.57 -29.86
C GLU A 108 -26.45 37.69 -30.90
N LEU A 109 -25.38 38.33 -31.38
CA LEU A 109 -25.30 38.71 -32.80
C LEU A 109 -23.85 38.79 -33.31
N LYS A 110 -23.69 38.28 -34.54
CA LYS A 110 -22.47 37.98 -35.30
C LYS A 110 -21.84 39.19 -36.02
N SER A 111 -20.54 38.99 -36.33
CA SER A 111 -19.80 39.30 -37.57
C SER A 111 -19.63 40.76 -38.03
N ILE A 112 -18.40 41.13 -38.42
CA ILE A 112 -18.05 41.67 -39.75
C ILE A 112 -16.52 41.74 -39.95
N ASP A 113 -16.14 41.55 -41.22
CA ASP A 113 -14.84 41.29 -41.85
C ASP A 113 -13.80 42.43 -41.91
N VAL A 114 -12.58 41.99 -42.21
CA VAL A 114 -11.30 42.69 -42.46
C VAL A 114 -11.21 43.21 -43.91
N ASN A 115 -10.69 44.43 -44.14
CA ASN A 115 -9.60 44.72 -45.10
C ASN A 115 -9.23 46.21 -45.29
N SER A 116 -7.91 46.44 -45.43
CA SER A 116 -7.22 47.33 -46.38
C SER A 116 -6.68 48.72 -45.96
N ILE A 117 -5.35 48.85 -46.14
CA ILE A 117 -4.56 49.95 -46.77
C ILE A 117 -3.80 50.98 -45.89
N GLU A 118 -2.47 50.94 -46.08
CA GLU A 118 -1.42 51.97 -46.17
C GLU A 118 -1.51 53.29 -45.37
N LEU A 119 -0.39 53.79 -44.81
CA LEU A 119 0.65 54.58 -45.49
C LEU A 119 1.67 55.18 -44.48
N ALA A 120 2.84 55.51 -45.01
CA ALA A 120 4.03 56.18 -44.46
C ALA A 120 3.85 57.35 -43.47
N VAL A 121 4.87 57.59 -42.61
CA VAL A 121 5.70 58.84 -42.61
C VAL A 121 6.83 58.82 -41.55
N SER A 122 8.00 59.22 -42.05
CA SER A 122 9.28 59.74 -41.54
C SER A 122 9.53 60.07 -40.06
N LEU A 123 10.69 59.61 -39.56
CA LEU A 123 11.40 60.12 -38.38
C LEU A 123 12.17 61.41 -38.70
N SER A 124 11.93 62.48 -37.92
CA SER A 124 12.99 63.40 -37.49
C SER A 124 12.53 64.27 -36.30
N THR A 125 13.43 64.41 -35.32
CA THR A 125 13.53 65.43 -34.25
C THR A 125 12.54 65.42 -33.07
N ILE A 126 12.98 64.85 -31.92
CA ILE A 126 12.63 65.29 -30.55
C ILE A 126 13.89 65.18 -29.65
N PRO A 127 14.25 66.22 -28.85
CA PRO A 127 15.34 66.19 -27.87
C PRO A 127 14.88 65.68 -26.49
N ASP A 128 15.84 65.08 -25.77
CA ASP A 128 15.96 64.80 -24.33
C ASP A 128 14.70 64.83 -23.43
N GLY A 129 14.38 63.65 -22.88
CA GLY A 129 13.54 63.50 -21.68
C GLY A 129 12.24 62.74 -21.89
N CYS A 130 12.31 61.41 -22.05
CA CYS A 130 11.27 60.42 -21.74
C CYS A 130 11.69 59.07 -22.34
N LEU A 131 12.00 58.07 -21.50
CA LEU A 131 12.08 56.66 -21.92
C LEU A 131 11.38 55.80 -20.87
N LEU A 132 10.04 55.89 -20.92
CA LEU A 132 9.12 54.86 -20.46
C LEU A 132 8.50 54.27 -21.73
N GLY A 133 8.63 52.95 -21.94
CA GLY A 133 7.80 52.17 -22.86
C GLY A 133 8.34 51.91 -24.28
N LEU A 134 8.76 50.66 -24.53
CA LEU A 134 8.73 49.91 -25.81
C LEU A 134 8.93 48.43 -25.42
N PHE A 135 7.88 47.64 -25.17
CA PHE A 135 6.90 47.02 -26.10
C PHE A 135 7.53 46.04 -27.11
N ASP A 136 6.98 44.83 -27.18
CA ASP A 136 6.72 44.16 -28.46
C ASP A 136 5.19 43.92 -28.55
N PRO A 137 4.60 43.96 -29.75
CA PRO A 137 3.30 44.53 -30.02
C PRO A 137 2.25 43.45 -30.30
N ASP A 138 1.01 43.84 -30.07
CA ASP A 138 -0.27 43.25 -30.50
C ASP A 138 -1.18 43.02 -29.30
N ILE A 139 -1.74 44.12 -28.79
CA ILE A 139 -3.17 44.22 -28.50
C ILE A 139 -3.56 45.68 -28.71
N ASN A 140 -4.62 45.84 -29.50
CA ASN A 140 -5.18 47.09 -29.98
C ASN A 140 -5.54 48.06 -28.85
N LEU A 141 -5.16 49.32 -29.07
CA LEU A 141 -5.44 50.50 -28.27
C LEU A 141 -6.91 50.90 -28.46
N ASN A 142 -7.66 51.11 -27.37
CA ASN A 142 -8.72 52.14 -27.26
C ASN A 142 -9.30 52.15 -25.84
N PHE A 143 -8.88 53.11 -25.01
CA PHE A 143 -9.71 54.13 -24.35
C PHE A 143 -8.90 54.74 -23.20
N TRP A 144 -8.65 56.04 -23.29
CA TRP A 144 -7.93 56.82 -22.30
C TRP A 144 -8.86 57.12 -21.11
N ASP A 145 -8.48 56.68 -19.91
CA ASP A 145 -8.94 57.32 -18.66
C ASP A 145 -7.79 57.31 -17.63
N ASP A 146 -7.15 58.47 -17.49
CA ASP A 146 -5.79 58.66 -16.96
C ASP A 146 -5.69 58.71 -15.41
N ASN A 147 -6.64 58.12 -14.68
CA ASN A 147 -6.69 58.22 -13.20
C ASN A 147 -6.70 56.88 -12.43
N CYS A 148 -6.69 55.71 -13.09
CA CYS A 148 -6.83 54.41 -12.40
C CYS A 148 -5.54 53.60 -12.23
N SER A 149 -4.51 53.79 -13.07
CA SER A 149 -3.36 52.87 -13.18
C SER A 149 -2.21 53.03 -12.16
N ARG A 150 -2.35 53.85 -11.10
CA ARG A 150 -1.32 53.94 -10.03
C ARG A 150 -1.56 53.01 -8.83
N LYS A 151 -2.69 52.28 -8.79
CA LYS A 151 -3.07 51.46 -7.62
C LYS A 151 -2.67 49.98 -7.70
N THR A 152 -2.03 49.53 -8.78
CA THR A 152 -1.88 48.08 -9.07
C THR A 152 -0.47 47.52 -8.86
N VAL A 153 0.54 48.33 -8.54
CA VAL A 153 1.93 47.86 -8.37
C VAL A 153 2.39 48.13 -6.95
N LEU A 154 2.81 47.07 -6.24
CA LEU A 154 3.39 47.17 -4.90
C LEU A 154 4.61 48.11 -4.91
N PRO A 155 4.80 48.94 -3.87
CA PRO A 155 6.00 49.76 -3.73
C PRO A 155 7.27 48.91 -3.83
N GLN A 156 8.32 49.49 -4.40
CA GLN A 156 9.59 48.79 -4.66
C GLN A 156 10.21 48.22 -3.37
N GLU A 157 10.02 48.89 -2.24
CA GLU A 157 10.46 48.43 -0.92
C GLU A 157 9.70 47.18 -0.45
N VAL A 158 8.43 47.05 -0.83
CA VAL A 158 7.56 45.91 -0.47
C VAL A 158 7.81 44.73 -1.41
N ALA A 159 7.96 44.99 -2.71
CA ALA A 159 8.27 43.96 -3.70
C ALA A 159 9.62 43.25 -3.42
N LEU A 160 10.58 43.95 -2.78
CA LEU A 160 11.87 43.37 -2.39
C LEU A 160 11.75 42.29 -1.31
N ILE A 161 10.69 42.32 -0.50
CA ILE A 161 10.53 41.38 0.61
C ILE A 161 10.26 39.96 0.12
N GLU A 162 9.56 39.80 -1.01
CA GLU A 162 9.25 38.48 -1.57
C GLU A 162 10.52 37.62 -1.83
N PRO A 163 11.54 38.09 -2.58
CA PRO A 163 12.76 37.32 -2.76
C PRO A 163 13.58 37.15 -1.47
N VAL A 164 13.52 38.11 -0.52
CA VAL A 164 14.19 37.99 0.79
C VAL A 164 13.57 36.87 1.61
N LEU A 165 12.24 36.82 1.68
CA LEU A 165 11.51 35.74 2.35
C LEU A 165 11.80 34.40 1.69
N ARG A 166 11.85 34.34 0.36
CA ARG A 166 12.23 33.11 -0.35
C ARG A 166 13.66 32.67 -0.02
N PHE A 167 14.61 33.59 0.12
CA PHE A 167 15.96 33.27 0.60
C PHE A 167 15.94 32.69 2.01
N LEU A 168 15.22 33.32 2.95
CA LEU A 168 15.09 32.83 4.33
C LEU A 168 14.40 31.47 4.40
N GLN A 169 13.39 31.24 3.55
CA GLN A 169 12.74 29.94 3.42
C GLN A 169 13.74 28.85 3.02
N LEU A 170 14.52 29.06 1.96
CA LEU A 170 15.48 28.08 1.44
C LEU A 170 16.64 27.78 2.43
N LEU A 171 16.95 28.72 3.33
CA LEU A 171 17.90 28.49 4.42
C LEU A 171 17.38 27.47 5.45
N CYS A 172 16.06 27.41 5.64
CA CYS A 172 15.41 26.53 6.62
C CYS A 172 14.85 25.23 6.01
N GLU A 173 14.75 25.14 4.69
CA GLU A 173 14.30 23.97 3.95
C GLU A 173 15.11 22.71 4.34
N ASN A 174 14.48 21.54 4.28
CA ASN A 174 14.99 20.26 4.80
C ASN A 174 15.20 20.24 6.34
N HIS A 175 14.37 20.98 7.09
CA HIS A 175 14.31 20.91 8.56
C HIS A 175 15.63 21.26 9.25
N ASN A 176 16.32 22.29 8.77
CA ASN A 176 17.62 22.69 9.33
C ASN A 176 17.44 23.41 10.70
N LEU A 177 17.31 22.61 11.76
CA LEU A 177 17.05 23.07 13.13
C LEU A 177 18.07 24.10 13.64
N VAL A 178 19.32 23.99 13.17
CA VAL A 178 20.40 24.91 13.56
C VAL A 178 20.15 26.30 12.99
N LEU A 179 19.86 26.41 11.69
CA LEU A 179 19.55 27.68 11.04
C LEU A 179 18.20 28.24 11.52
N GLN A 180 17.17 27.40 11.65
CA GLN A 180 15.85 27.81 12.16
C GLN A 180 15.95 28.49 13.54
N ASN A 181 16.71 27.91 14.47
CA ASN A 181 16.94 28.53 15.78
C ASN A 181 17.83 29.77 15.69
N PHE A 182 18.82 29.77 14.79
CA PHE A 182 19.72 30.90 14.60
C PHE A 182 19.03 32.13 14.01
N LEU A 183 17.99 31.97 13.19
CA LEU A 183 17.15 33.08 12.71
C LEU A 183 16.34 33.76 13.84
N ARG A 184 16.07 33.05 14.92
CA ARG A 184 15.38 33.58 16.11
C ARG A 184 16.37 34.15 17.13
N TYR A 185 17.46 33.43 17.40
CA TYR A 185 18.41 33.74 18.47
C TYR A 185 19.86 33.47 18.02
N GLN A 186 20.65 34.54 17.90
CA GLN A 186 22.02 34.47 17.40
C GLN A 186 23.08 34.35 18.51
N GLY A 187 22.71 34.60 19.77
CA GLY A 187 23.65 34.57 20.91
C GLY A 187 24.60 35.77 20.96
N SER A 188 24.33 36.82 20.18
CA SER A 188 25.02 38.12 20.21
C SER A 188 24.45 39.05 21.30
N ARG A 189 25.09 40.20 21.53
CA ARG A 189 24.64 41.22 22.51
C ARG A 189 23.22 41.72 22.19
N GLN A 190 22.89 41.86 20.91
CA GLN A 190 21.54 42.10 20.42
C GLN A 190 21.09 40.90 19.60
N ASN A 191 19.87 40.42 19.83
CA ASN A 191 19.27 39.33 19.03
C ASN A 191 18.22 39.92 18.10
N TYR A 192 18.20 39.43 16.87
CA TYR A 192 17.30 39.88 15.80
C TYR A 192 16.35 38.73 15.50
N ASN A 193 15.15 38.76 16.09
CA ASN A 193 14.16 37.72 15.89
C ASN A 193 13.43 37.94 14.55
N LEU A 194 13.94 37.33 13.48
CA LEU A 194 13.33 37.45 12.15
C LEU A 194 12.01 36.68 12.03
N VAL A 195 11.75 35.70 12.89
CA VAL A 195 10.46 34.97 12.91
C VAL A 195 9.34 35.91 13.35
N ASP A 196 9.57 36.65 14.44
CA ASP A 196 8.62 37.64 14.98
C ASP A 196 8.39 38.80 14.01
N GLU A 197 9.45 39.33 13.40
CA GLU A 197 9.34 40.42 12.41
C GLU A 197 8.60 40.00 11.13
N THR A 198 8.77 38.74 10.71
CA THR A 198 8.05 38.16 9.56
C THR A 198 6.56 37.98 9.88
N LEU A 199 6.24 37.60 11.12
CA LEU A 199 4.88 37.46 11.60
C LEU A 199 4.17 38.82 11.73
N MET A 200 4.88 39.85 12.23
CA MET A 200 4.40 41.23 12.22
C MET A 200 4.17 41.75 10.80
N PHE A 201 5.03 41.37 9.85
CA PHE A 201 4.84 41.72 8.45
C PHE A 201 3.55 41.10 7.88
N LEU A 202 3.26 39.83 8.18
CA LEU A 202 2.01 39.17 7.81
C LEU A 202 0.76 39.89 8.37
N ASP A 203 0.82 40.31 9.63
CA ASP A 203 -0.28 41.03 10.30
C ASP A 203 -0.55 42.39 9.63
N VAL A 204 0.52 43.09 9.23
CA VAL A 204 0.45 44.39 8.53
C VAL A 204 -0.09 44.23 7.11
N ILE A 205 0.44 43.31 6.30
CA ILE A 205 0.04 43.15 4.90
C ILE A 205 -1.42 42.70 4.75
N CYS A 206 -1.96 42.00 5.76
CA CYS A 206 -3.35 41.57 5.80
C CYS A 206 -4.31 42.59 6.45
N GLY A 207 -3.84 43.79 6.83
CA GLY A 207 -4.70 44.93 7.18
C GLY A 207 -5.23 45.01 8.62
N SER A 208 -4.59 44.32 9.58
CA SER A 208 -5.01 44.24 10.99
C SER A 208 -5.16 45.59 11.71
N THR A 209 -4.46 46.63 11.23
CA THR A 209 -4.49 47.99 11.78
C THR A 209 -5.84 48.72 11.67
N LYS A 210 -6.85 48.15 10.99
CA LYS A 210 -8.19 48.73 10.86
C LYS A 210 -9.20 48.32 11.94
N GLY A 211 -8.80 47.52 12.93
CA GLY A 211 -9.61 47.26 14.13
C GLY A 211 -10.88 46.41 13.93
N CYS A 212 -11.10 45.83 12.74
CA CYS A 212 -12.19 44.91 12.46
C CYS A 212 -11.64 43.58 11.93
N LEU A 213 -11.67 42.54 12.78
CA LEU A 213 -11.54 41.14 12.37
C LEU A 213 -12.61 40.85 11.29
N GLY A 214 -12.22 40.74 10.03
CA GLY A 214 -13.13 40.31 8.95
C GLY A 214 -13.20 41.16 7.68
N VAL A 215 -12.36 42.18 7.50
CA VAL A 215 -12.29 42.92 6.23
C VAL A 215 -11.01 42.53 5.47
N PHE A 216 -11.03 41.38 4.79
CA PHE A 216 -10.00 41.01 3.79
C PHE A 216 -10.12 41.84 2.49
N GLY A 217 -10.69 43.04 2.57
CA GLY A 217 -10.89 43.95 1.44
C GLY A 217 -9.58 44.44 0.81
N GLU A 218 -8.47 44.28 1.53
CA GLU A 218 -7.12 44.66 1.07
C GLU A 218 -6.35 43.50 0.45
N ILE A 219 -6.83 42.26 0.55
CA ILE A 219 -6.22 41.12 -0.15
C ILE A 219 -6.78 41.07 -1.56
N ASP A 220 -5.89 41.20 -2.53
CA ASP A 220 -6.20 41.34 -3.95
C ASP A 220 -5.10 40.69 -4.80
N GLU A 221 -5.27 40.64 -6.12
CA GLU A 221 -4.34 39.95 -7.04
C GLU A 221 -2.88 40.44 -6.90
N HIS A 222 -2.70 41.73 -6.60
CA HIS A 222 -1.38 42.38 -6.56
C HIS A 222 -0.54 42.06 -5.31
N ASN A 223 -1.13 41.58 -4.20
CA ASN A 223 -0.39 41.25 -2.97
C ASN A 223 -0.43 39.77 -2.57
N PHE A 224 -1.21 38.96 -3.29
CA PHE A 224 -1.36 37.53 -3.07
C PHE A 224 -0.01 36.77 -2.99
N SER A 225 0.89 36.96 -3.98
CA SER A 225 2.17 36.22 -4.05
C SER A 225 3.01 36.41 -2.78
N LEU A 226 3.05 37.65 -2.29
CA LEU A 226 3.82 38.02 -1.11
C LEU A 226 3.22 37.45 0.19
N ILE A 227 1.89 37.42 0.31
CA ILE A 227 1.19 36.80 1.46
C ILE A 227 1.50 35.30 1.49
N THR A 228 1.33 34.62 0.35
CA THR A 228 1.60 33.18 0.22
C THR A 228 3.07 32.88 0.55
N GLN A 229 4.03 33.62 -0.01
CA GLN A 229 5.45 33.48 0.29
C GLN A 229 5.75 33.70 1.78
N THR A 230 5.09 34.65 2.44
CA THR A 230 5.23 34.90 3.88
C THR A 230 4.74 33.70 4.71
N LEU A 231 3.57 33.16 4.40
CA LEU A 231 3.00 31.97 5.07
C LEU A 231 3.89 30.74 4.90
N VAL A 232 4.39 30.50 3.69
CA VAL A 232 5.30 29.36 3.41
C VAL A 232 6.63 29.52 4.15
N THR A 233 7.19 30.73 4.19
CA THR A 233 8.43 31.01 4.94
C THR A 233 8.26 30.76 6.43
N LEU A 234 7.15 31.22 7.03
CA LEU A 234 6.81 30.94 8.42
C LEU A 234 6.60 29.44 8.69
N THR A 235 6.11 28.70 7.69
CA THR A 235 5.93 27.25 7.79
C THR A 235 7.30 26.57 7.91
N GLU A 236 8.25 26.89 7.03
CA GLU A 236 9.62 26.35 7.09
C GLU A 236 10.40 26.78 8.35
N PHE A 237 10.06 27.92 8.96
CA PHE A 237 10.64 28.30 10.25
C PHE A 237 10.20 27.38 11.40
N CYS A 238 9.00 26.78 11.30
CA CYS A 238 8.41 25.96 12.37
C CYS A 238 8.56 24.44 12.13
N GLN A 239 8.52 24.03 10.86
CA GLN A 239 8.54 22.62 10.44
C GLN A 239 9.86 21.93 10.84
N GLY A 240 9.81 20.62 11.16
CA GLY A 240 11.05 19.86 11.41
C GLY A 240 11.42 19.58 12.88
N PRO A 241 10.44 19.30 13.75
CA PRO A 241 9.83 20.31 14.60
C PRO A 241 10.86 21.22 15.32
N CYS A 242 10.65 22.53 15.19
CA CYS A 242 11.36 23.54 15.96
C CYS A 242 10.45 24.11 17.06
N TYR A 243 10.42 23.47 18.23
CA TYR A 243 9.50 23.82 19.32
C TYR A 243 9.56 25.29 19.73
N GLU A 244 10.74 25.88 19.69
CA GLU A 244 10.95 27.25 20.12
C GLU A 244 10.44 28.28 19.09
N ASN A 245 10.53 27.98 17.78
CA ASN A 245 9.89 28.82 16.74
C ASN A 245 8.37 28.65 16.76
N GLN A 246 7.87 27.42 16.94
CA GLN A 246 6.45 27.16 17.12
C GLN A 246 5.86 27.92 18.31
N ASN A 247 6.60 28.02 19.43
CA ASN A 247 6.19 28.81 20.59
C ASN A 247 6.24 30.32 20.33
N THR A 248 7.18 30.79 19.51
CA THR A 248 7.26 32.20 19.12
C THR A 248 6.03 32.62 18.32
N VAL A 249 5.66 31.81 17.31
CA VAL A 249 4.44 32.04 16.51
C VAL A 249 3.17 31.86 17.35
N GLY A 250 3.13 30.83 18.21
CA GLY A 250 1.96 30.53 19.05
C GLY A 250 1.66 31.58 20.14
N ASN A 251 2.69 32.24 20.69
CA ASN A 251 2.53 33.26 21.73
C ASN A 251 2.23 34.67 21.18
N HIS A 252 2.44 34.91 19.88
CA HIS A 252 2.20 36.21 19.27
C HIS A 252 0.72 36.35 18.86
N GLU A 253 -0.08 36.95 19.75
CA GLU A 253 -1.55 37.00 19.65
C GLU A 253 -2.08 37.55 18.32
N SER A 254 -1.59 38.71 17.83
CA SER A 254 -2.13 39.32 16.61
C SER A 254 -1.84 38.47 15.37
N GLY A 255 -0.60 38.00 15.25
CA GLY A 255 -0.16 37.11 14.17
C GLY A 255 -0.92 35.78 14.14
N LEU A 256 -1.10 35.12 15.28
CA LEU A 256 -1.85 33.86 15.36
C LEU A 256 -3.34 34.07 15.00
N ASN A 257 -3.96 35.16 15.48
CA ASN A 257 -5.33 35.53 15.13
C ASN A 257 -5.49 35.78 13.62
N MET A 258 -4.48 36.39 12.99
CA MET A 258 -4.47 36.62 11.54
C MET A 258 -4.45 35.29 10.78
N ILE A 259 -3.56 34.37 11.16
CA ILE A 259 -3.45 33.05 10.52
C ILE A 259 -4.76 32.26 10.66
N ILE A 260 -5.35 32.24 11.87
CA ILE A 260 -6.64 31.57 12.13
C ILE A 260 -7.75 32.19 11.26
N SER A 261 -7.78 33.51 11.15
CA SER A 261 -8.77 34.23 10.36
C SER A 261 -8.66 33.94 8.87
N LEU A 262 -7.45 33.80 8.32
CA LEU A 262 -7.21 33.42 6.91
C LEU A 262 -7.76 32.03 6.59
N VAL A 263 -7.69 31.09 7.54
CA VAL A 263 -8.22 29.73 7.38
C VAL A 263 -9.76 29.72 7.45
N LEU A 264 -10.33 30.39 8.46
CA LEU A 264 -11.75 30.28 8.79
C LEU A 264 -12.68 31.14 7.93
N ASN A 265 -12.24 32.33 7.52
CA ASN A 265 -13.11 33.29 6.86
C ASN A 265 -13.05 33.22 5.32
N GLU A 266 -14.05 33.78 4.65
CA GLU A 266 -14.06 33.93 3.20
C GLU A 266 -13.26 35.18 2.77
N ILE A 267 -12.34 35.02 1.82
CA ILE A 267 -11.57 36.12 1.23
C ILE A 267 -12.39 36.70 0.07
N LYS A 268 -13.49 37.40 0.38
CA LYS A 268 -14.56 37.73 -0.60
C LYS A 268 -14.12 38.50 -1.86
N PRO A 269 -13.25 39.52 -1.83
CA PRO A 269 -12.87 40.23 -3.07
C PRO A 269 -12.11 39.32 -4.03
N LEU A 270 -11.17 38.54 -3.49
CA LEU A 270 -10.33 37.61 -4.24
C LEU A 270 -11.11 36.35 -4.65
N CYS A 271 -12.00 35.83 -3.81
CA CYS A 271 -12.78 34.63 -4.11
C CYS A 271 -13.77 34.83 -5.27
N LEU A 272 -14.25 36.06 -5.47
CA LEU A 272 -15.18 36.39 -6.55
C LEU A 272 -14.48 36.57 -7.91
N THR A 273 -13.20 36.94 -7.90
CA THR A 273 -12.40 37.23 -9.12
C THR A 273 -11.44 36.08 -9.45
N HIS A 274 -10.73 35.56 -8.45
CA HIS A 274 -9.70 34.52 -8.53
C HIS A 274 -9.78 33.56 -7.33
N MET A 275 -10.73 32.62 -7.38
CA MET A 275 -10.93 31.63 -6.31
C MET A 275 -9.73 30.69 -6.11
N ASP A 276 -8.97 30.40 -7.17
CA ASP A 276 -7.74 29.61 -7.13
C ASP A 276 -6.67 30.25 -6.21
N LEU A 277 -6.46 31.56 -6.32
CA LEU A 277 -5.55 32.30 -5.44
C LEU A 277 -6.05 32.28 -3.99
N ALA A 278 -7.34 32.51 -3.76
CA ALA A 278 -7.90 32.44 -2.40
C ALA A 278 -7.71 31.05 -1.74
N LEU A 279 -7.81 29.97 -2.52
CA LEU A 279 -7.59 28.61 -2.04
C LEU A 279 -6.12 28.34 -1.70
N GLU A 280 -5.18 28.92 -2.44
CA GLU A 280 -3.75 28.77 -2.18
C GLU A 280 -3.33 29.46 -0.86
N ILE A 281 -3.82 30.68 -0.58
CA ILE A 281 -3.63 31.32 0.74
C ILE A 281 -4.19 30.42 1.85
N LYS A 282 -5.40 29.88 1.68
CA LYS A 282 -6.02 29.01 2.68
C LYS A 282 -5.20 27.73 2.90
N SER A 283 -4.68 27.14 1.83
CA SER A 283 -3.80 25.97 1.91
C SER A 283 -2.55 26.31 2.70
N ALA A 284 -1.83 27.39 2.35
CA ALA A 284 -0.61 27.83 3.04
C ALA A 284 -0.86 28.15 4.53
N ALA A 285 -1.94 28.86 4.84
CA ALA A 285 -2.31 29.19 6.23
C ALA A 285 -2.67 27.93 7.04
N SER A 286 -3.36 26.95 6.43
CA SER A 286 -3.68 25.68 7.09
C SER A 286 -2.43 24.83 7.36
N LYS A 287 -1.47 24.80 6.43
CA LYS A 287 -0.17 24.12 6.59
C LYS A 287 0.64 24.77 7.72
N LEU A 288 0.66 26.10 7.81
CA LEU A 288 1.32 26.83 8.88
C LEU A 288 0.75 26.47 10.27
N LEU A 289 -0.58 26.42 10.42
CA LEU A 289 -1.19 26.01 11.69
C LEU A 289 -0.87 24.55 12.07
N LEU A 290 -0.80 23.66 11.09
CA LEU A 290 -0.38 22.28 11.31
C LEU A 290 1.09 22.22 11.76
N ALA A 291 1.98 22.99 11.14
CA ALA A 291 3.40 23.08 11.52
C ALA A 291 3.60 23.65 12.94
N VAL A 292 2.76 24.60 13.37
CA VAL A 292 2.78 25.16 14.75
C VAL A 292 2.42 24.12 15.82
N MET A 293 1.69 23.06 15.45
CA MET A 293 1.26 21.96 16.34
C MET A 293 2.01 20.65 16.08
N GLU A 294 3.00 20.66 15.19
CA GLU A 294 3.72 19.47 14.76
C GLU A 294 4.60 18.89 15.87
N SER A 295 4.52 17.56 16.07
CA SER A 295 5.31 16.79 17.04
C SER A 295 5.25 17.30 18.49
N ARG A 296 4.14 17.93 18.88
CA ARG A 296 3.89 18.46 20.25
C ARG A 296 3.21 17.42 21.13
N CYS A 297 3.73 17.24 22.36
CA CYS A 297 3.10 16.40 23.39
C CYS A 297 2.25 17.21 24.37
N ASP A 298 2.53 18.52 24.48
CA ASP A 298 1.86 19.50 25.31
C ASP A 298 0.60 20.07 24.63
N ALA A 299 -0.37 20.51 25.43
CA ALA A 299 -1.61 21.10 24.95
C ALA A 299 -1.49 22.61 24.64
N ASP A 300 -0.42 23.26 25.09
CA ASP A 300 -0.22 24.71 25.13
C ASP A 300 -0.56 25.45 23.83
N ASN A 301 0.02 25.05 22.70
CA ASN A 301 -0.24 25.71 21.42
C ASN A 301 -1.65 25.40 20.91
N ALA A 302 -2.14 24.18 21.11
CA ALA A 302 -3.49 23.79 20.70
C ALA A 302 -4.57 24.56 21.50
N GLU A 303 -4.37 24.72 22.80
CA GLU A 303 -5.24 25.51 23.68
C GLU A 303 -5.25 26.99 23.26
N ARG A 304 -4.09 27.59 22.96
CA ARG A 304 -4.01 28.98 22.46
C ARG A 304 -4.78 29.15 21.15
N VAL A 305 -4.63 28.22 20.21
CA VAL A 305 -5.38 28.21 18.95
C VAL A 305 -6.90 28.15 19.23
N LEU A 306 -7.33 27.27 20.15
CA LEU A 306 -8.74 27.13 20.52
C LEU A 306 -9.30 28.37 21.22
N ILE A 307 -8.57 28.96 22.16
CA ILE A 307 -8.95 30.20 22.87
C ILE A 307 -9.12 31.35 21.86
N ASN A 308 -8.18 31.48 20.92
CA ASN A 308 -8.26 32.49 19.87
C ASN A 308 -9.45 32.26 18.92
N MET A 309 -9.81 31.00 18.64
CA MET A 309 -11.01 30.67 17.89
C MET A 309 -12.30 30.98 18.67
N ASP A 310 -12.33 30.82 20.00
CA ASP A 310 -13.50 31.12 20.83
C ASP A 310 -13.88 32.61 20.84
N HIS A 311 -12.92 33.50 20.57
CA HIS A 311 -13.19 34.92 20.35
C HIS A 311 -13.93 35.21 19.03
N MET A 312 -14.07 34.23 18.14
CA MET A 312 -14.80 34.33 16.88
C MET A 312 -16.26 33.87 17.04
N ALA A 313 -17.16 34.38 16.18
CA ALA A 313 -18.62 34.28 16.36
C ALA A 313 -19.22 32.87 16.54
N SER A 314 -18.50 31.80 16.19
CA SER A 314 -18.95 30.41 16.35
C SER A 314 -17.91 29.46 16.97
N GLY A 315 -16.83 30.01 17.54
CA GLY A 315 -15.76 29.23 18.16
C GLY A 315 -15.11 28.22 17.21
N ALA A 316 -14.61 27.12 17.78
CA ALA A 316 -14.02 26.03 17.00
C ALA A 316 -14.98 25.35 16.00
N LYS A 317 -16.31 25.53 16.12
CA LYS A 317 -17.29 24.95 15.17
C LYS A 317 -17.21 25.58 13.78
N GLN A 318 -16.60 26.76 13.66
CA GLN A 318 -16.38 27.43 12.39
C GLN A 318 -15.48 26.60 11.45
N LEU A 319 -14.60 25.75 11.99
CA LEU A 319 -13.81 24.78 11.22
C LEU A 319 -14.71 23.83 10.43
N VAL A 320 -15.81 23.35 11.02
CA VAL A 320 -16.76 22.45 10.34
C VAL A 320 -17.43 23.15 9.16
N GLN A 321 -17.73 24.44 9.31
CA GLN A 321 -18.28 25.24 8.22
C GLN A 321 -17.25 25.44 7.10
N ALA A 322 -15.98 25.71 7.43
CA ALA A 322 -14.91 25.82 6.44
C ALA A 322 -14.68 24.51 5.66
N ILE A 323 -14.73 23.36 6.35
CA ILE A 323 -14.64 22.02 5.75
C ILE A 323 -15.81 21.77 4.78
N LYS A 324 -17.02 22.12 5.20
CA LYS A 324 -18.24 22.01 4.37
C LYS A 324 -18.11 22.88 3.11
N MET A 325 -17.71 24.14 3.26
CA MET A 325 -17.55 25.07 2.14
C MET A 325 -16.50 24.56 1.12
N ALA A 326 -15.35 24.08 1.60
CA ALA A 326 -14.32 23.51 0.72
C ALA A 326 -14.81 22.27 -0.05
N TYR A 327 -15.59 21.41 0.62
CA TYR A 327 -16.21 20.25 -0.02
C TYR A 327 -17.26 20.65 -1.07
N GLU A 328 -18.14 21.61 -0.75
CA GLU A 328 -19.14 22.15 -1.67
C GLU A 328 -18.50 22.78 -2.92
N MET A 329 -17.41 23.54 -2.75
CA MET A 329 -16.64 24.11 -3.86
C MET A 329 -16.11 23.03 -4.81
N SER A 330 -15.70 21.87 -4.28
CA SER A 330 -15.20 20.77 -5.11
C SER A 330 -16.29 20.06 -5.92
N GLU A 331 -17.56 20.11 -5.49
CA GLU A 331 -18.68 19.52 -6.22
C GLU A 331 -19.23 20.46 -7.32
N MET A 332 -18.86 21.74 -7.32
CA MET A 332 -19.30 22.70 -8.34
C MET A 332 -18.68 22.41 -9.72
N LYS A 333 -19.52 22.46 -10.76
CA LYS A 333 -19.20 22.00 -12.13
C LYS A 333 -18.03 22.73 -12.80
N GLU A 334 -17.70 23.96 -12.40
CA GLU A 334 -16.55 24.71 -12.93
C GLU A 334 -15.21 24.03 -12.60
N PHE A 335 -15.11 23.31 -11.48
CA PHE A 335 -13.91 22.54 -11.08
C PHE A 335 -13.91 21.09 -11.57
N ALA A 336 -15.05 20.59 -12.05
CA ALA A 336 -15.13 19.28 -12.68
C ALA A 336 -14.41 19.25 -14.05
N VAL A 337 -14.31 20.39 -14.74
CA VAL A 337 -13.69 20.51 -16.07
C VAL A 337 -12.14 20.44 -16.03
N PRO A 338 -11.43 21.10 -15.10
CA PRO A 338 -9.98 20.92 -14.91
C PRO A 338 -9.57 19.52 -14.44
N LYS A 339 -10.40 18.84 -13.62
CA LYS A 339 -10.15 17.46 -13.15
C LYS A 339 -10.10 16.45 -14.31
N ILE A 340 -10.85 16.71 -15.38
CA ILE A 340 -10.82 15.92 -16.62
C ILE A 340 -9.55 16.23 -17.44
N ARG A 341 -9.13 17.50 -17.52
CA ARG A 341 -7.95 17.92 -18.31
C ARG A 341 -6.62 17.45 -17.68
N LYS A 342 -6.46 17.57 -16.36
CA LYS A 342 -5.26 17.09 -15.62
C LYS A 342 -5.07 15.58 -15.78
N ASN A 343 -6.18 14.82 -15.76
CA ASN A 343 -6.18 13.37 -16.05
C ASN A 343 -5.82 13.03 -17.51
N PHE A 344 -6.10 13.91 -18.47
CA PHE A 344 -5.71 13.71 -19.88
C PHE A 344 -4.22 14.03 -20.12
N GLU A 345 -3.67 15.06 -19.48
CA GLU A 345 -2.26 15.47 -19.64
C GLU A 345 -1.28 14.50 -18.94
N THR A 346 -1.62 13.97 -17.75
CA THR A 346 -0.81 12.93 -17.11
C THR A 346 -0.78 11.60 -17.90
N ASN A 347 -1.80 11.34 -18.73
CA ASN A 347 -1.90 10.11 -19.51
C ASN A 347 -1.10 10.15 -20.83
N TYR A 348 -0.63 11.32 -21.28
CA TYR A 348 0.13 11.44 -22.54
C TYR A 348 1.66 11.53 -22.35
N SER A 349 2.16 11.92 -21.17
CA SER A 349 3.61 12.00 -20.91
C SER A 349 4.32 10.66 -20.66
N SER A 350 3.62 9.52 -20.72
CA SER A 350 4.23 8.19 -20.49
C SER A 350 4.58 7.40 -21.77
N LYS A 351 4.51 7.98 -22.98
CA LYS A 351 4.94 7.27 -24.20
C LYS A 351 5.78 8.12 -25.16
N LYS A 352 7.07 7.72 -25.19
CA LYS A 352 8.16 8.01 -26.14
C LYS A 352 8.97 9.29 -25.89
N SER A 353 10.16 9.10 -25.33
CA SER A 353 11.38 9.69 -25.90
C SER A 353 12.61 8.89 -25.47
N LYS A 354 13.26 8.24 -26.44
CA LYS A 354 14.60 7.67 -26.28
C LYS A 354 15.60 8.80 -26.09
N SER A 355 16.57 8.57 -25.21
CA SER A 355 17.74 9.41 -24.99
C SER A 355 18.42 9.86 -26.29
N ARG A 356 18.59 11.18 -26.42
CA ARG A 356 19.74 11.77 -27.10
C ARG A 356 20.37 12.81 -26.19
N ILE A 357 21.63 12.56 -25.88
CA ILE A 357 22.58 13.43 -25.20
C ILE A 357 22.66 14.76 -25.94
N GLY A 358 22.40 15.86 -25.23
CA GLY A 358 22.72 17.23 -25.64
C GLY A 358 23.73 17.82 -24.63
N ARG A 359 24.87 18.26 -25.15
CA ARG A 359 25.94 18.97 -24.42
C ARG A 359 25.45 20.29 -23.81
N PRO A 360 26.15 20.83 -22.79
CA PRO A 360 25.93 22.17 -22.29
C PRO A 360 26.68 23.18 -23.17
N ASP A 361 25.96 24.04 -23.87
CA ASP A 361 26.56 25.22 -24.50
C ASP A 361 26.46 26.40 -23.51
N ILE A 362 27.62 26.76 -22.96
CA ILE A 362 27.88 28.06 -22.35
C ILE A 362 28.17 29.00 -23.52
N ALA A 363 27.30 29.96 -23.76
CA ALA A 363 27.57 31.13 -24.58
C ALA A 363 27.16 32.38 -23.79
N ILE A 364 28.16 33.19 -23.45
CA ILE A 364 28.00 34.54 -22.94
C ILE A 364 27.81 35.44 -24.15
N GLN A 365 26.62 35.99 -24.37
CA GLN A 365 26.46 37.32 -24.94
C GLN A 365 25.02 37.85 -24.75
N ASP A 366 24.96 38.96 -24.02
CA ASP A 366 23.98 40.06 -24.05
C ASP A 366 22.52 39.83 -23.66
N ASN A 367 22.22 40.24 -22.42
CA ASN A 367 20.97 40.86 -21.95
C ASN A 367 19.67 40.31 -22.52
N ILE A 368 19.30 39.11 -22.07
CA ILE A 368 17.93 38.64 -22.05
C ILE A 368 17.62 38.33 -20.58
N VAL A 369 16.91 39.24 -19.93
CA VAL A 369 16.15 38.93 -18.73
C VAL A 369 15.09 37.94 -19.18
N ILE A 370 15.33 36.65 -18.90
CA ILE A 370 14.31 35.63 -18.94
C ILE A 370 13.30 36.03 -17.86
N SER A 371 12.23 36.72 -18.24
CA SER A 371 11.00 36.65 -17.47
C SER A 371 10.65 35.16 -17.47
N TYR A 372 10.68 34.56 -16.28
CA TYR A 372 10.02 33.29 -16.10
C TYR A 372 8.59 33.48 -16.61
N PRO A 373 8.13 32.73 -17.62
CA PRO A 373 6.71 32.51 -17.71
C PRO A 373 6.33 31.86 -16.38
N SER A 374 5.30 32.37 -15.71
CA SER A 374 4.61 31.68 -14.61
C SER A 374 4.06 30.36 -15.17
N THR A 375 4.97 29.42 -15.34
CA THR A 375 4.66 28.04 -15.67
C THR A 375 4.28 27.46 -14.33
N HIS A 376 3.03 27.01 -14.23
CA HIS A 376 2.32 26.54 -13.04
C HIS A 376 1.47 27.59 -12.33
N VAL A 377 0.28 27.91 -12.88
CA VAL A 377 -0.89 28.05 -12.00
C VAL A 377 -1.14 26.65 -11.45
N THR A 378 -0.58 26.34 -10.27
CA THR A 378 -0.96 25.16 -9.51
C THR A 378 -2.38 25.38 -9.03
N LEU A 379 -3.36 24.95 -9.84
CA LEU A 379 -4.75 24.93 -9.42
C LEU A 379 -4.87 24.02 -8.19
N VAL A 380 -4.88 24.62 -7.00
CA VAL A 380 -5.03 23.93 -5.71
C VAL A 380 -6.43 23.34 -5.67
N ASP A 381 -6.56 22.03 -5.43
CA ASP A 381 -7.87 21.37 -5.34
C ASP A 381 -8.56 21.82 -4.04
N PRO A 382 -9.79 22.37 -4.07
CA PRO A 382 -10.54 22.68 -2.85
C PRO A 382 -10.65 21.50 -1.87
N GLN A 383 -10.64 20.26 -2.39
CA GLN A 383 -10.65 19.06 -1.54
C GLN A 383 -9.39 18.92 -0.70
N GLU A 384 -8.22 19.31 -1.22
CA GLU A 384 -6.96 19.27 -0.50
C GLU A 384 -6.96 20.28 0.66
N VAL A 385 -7.44 21.50 0.39
CA VAL A 385 -7.62 22.54 1.42
C VAL A 385 -8.58 22.07 2.51
N GLY A 386 -9.71 21.48 2.12
CA GLY A 386 -10.67 20.91 3.06
C GLY A 386 -10.07 19.77 3.90
N HIS A 387 -9.18 18.96 3.30
CA HIS A 387 -8.48 17.89 4.00
C HIS A 387 -7.50 18.42 5.05
N ASN A 388 -6.72 19.46 4.72
CA ASN A 388 -5.81 20.11 5.67
C ASN A 388 -6.57 20.68 6.88
N ILE A 389 -7.70 21.36 6.64
CA ILE A 389 -8.55 21.90 7.70
C ILE A 389 -9.19 20.77 8.53
N PHE A 390 -9.60 19.67 7.91
CA PHE A 390 -10.13 18.51 8.62
C PHE A 390 -9.08 17.84 9.52
N ILE A 391 -7.84 17.70 9.05
CA ILE A 391 -6.72 17.20 9.86
C ILE A 391 -6.49 18.13 11.06
N LEU A 392 -6.43 19.44 10.82
CA LEU A 392 -6.28 20.45 11.87
C LEU A 392 -7.38 20.33 12.93
N ALA A 393 -8.64 20.26 12.49
CA ALA A 393 -9.79 20.11 13.38
C ALA A 393 -9.72 18.81 14.19
N THR A 394 -9.27 17.72 13.57
CA THR A 394 -9.09 16.41 14.23
C THR A 394 -7.99 16.45 15.30
N GLN A 395 -6.89 17.16 15.05
CA GLN A 395 -5.83 17.37 16.05
C GLN A 395 -6.34 18.20 17.24
N LEU A 396 -7.07 19.29 16.98
CA LEU A 396 -7.63 20.16 18.01
C LEU A 396 -8.76 19.51 18.81
N ALA A 397 -9.55 18.62 18.19
CA ALA A 397 -10.66 17.90 18.84
C ALA A 397 -10.23 17.01 20.01
N ARG A 398 -8.93 16.71 20.13
CA ARG A 398 -8.35 16.02 21.29
C ARG A 398 -8.47 16.82 22.57
N TYR A 399 -8.38 18.15 22.46
CA TYR A 399 -8.40 19.09 23.58
C TYR A 399 -9.77 19.75 23.77
N ASN A 400 -10.66 19.67 22.76
CA ASN A 400 -12.01 20.23 22.82
C ASN A 400 -13.09 19.18 22.51
N GLY A 401 -13.81 18.75 23.56
CA GLY A 401 -14.90 17.78 23.45
C GLY A 401 -16.06 18.24 22.56
N THR A 402 -16.37 19.54 22.54
CA THR A 402 -17.47 20.08 21.71
C THR A 402 -17.14 20.02 20.22
N LEU A 403 -15.86 20.20 19.85
CA LEU A 403 -15.39 20.06 18.47
C LEU A 403 -15.42 18.59 18.04
N ARG A 404 -15.03 17.67 18.94
CA ARG A 404 -15.08 16.22 18.69
C ARG A 404 -16.50 15.75 18.37
N GLU A 405 -17.50 16.22 19.11
CA GLU A 405 -18.91 15.93 18.82
C GLU A 405 -19.38 16.53 17.49
N ALA A 406 -18.90 17.72 17.14
CA ALA A 406 -19.24 18.42 15.90
C ALA A 406 -18.61 17.78 14.65
N LEU A 407 -17.45 17.14 14.77
CA LEU A 407 -16.79 16.40 13.70
C LEU A 407 -17.43 15.02 13.44
N ASP A 408 -18.30 14.54 14.33
CA ASP A 408 -18.98 13.27 14.11
C ASP A 408 -20.09 13.43 13.04
N PRO A 409 -20.00 12.73 11.90
CA PRO A 409 -21.01 12.82 10.85
C PRO A 409 -22.41 12.39 11.29
N GLU A 410 -22.55 11.58 12.36
CA GLU A 410 -23.85 11.09 12.84
C GLU A 410 -24.62 12.13 13.67
N ASN A 411 -23.91 13.08 14.30
CA ASN A 411 -24.51 14.09 15.17
C ASN A 411 -25.05 15.31 14.41
N ASN A 412 -24.67 15.46 13.13
CA ASN A 412 -25.01 16.62 12.32
C ASN A 412 -26.34 16.45 11.57
N LYS A 413 -27.27 17.40 11.76
CA LYS A 413 -28.58 17.40 11.08
C LYS A 413 -28.48 17.79 9.59
N ASP A 414 -27.45 18.52 9.22
CA ASP A 414 -27.21 18.96 7.85
C ASP A 414 -26.68 17.81 6.97
N SER A 415 -27.47 17.40 5.98
CA SER A 415 -27.11 16.33 5.04
C SER A 415 -25.77 16.57 4.34
N MET A 416 -25.49 17.83 3.94
CA MET A 416 -24.25 18.17 3.24
C MET A 416 -23.03 18.13 4.16
N THR A 417 -23.14 18.67 5.37
CA THR A 417 -22.09 18.60 6.39
C THR A 417 -21.75 17.15 6.74
N SER A 418 -22.78 16.30 6.93
CA SER A 418 -22.59 14.87 7.21
C SER A 418 -21.88 14.15 6.05
N LYS A 419 -22.22 14.46 4.79
CA LYS A 419 -21.51 13.91 3.61
C LYS A 419 -20.05 14.34 3.54
N ALA A 420 -19.77 15.63 3.73
CA ALA A 420 -18.41 16.16 3.74
C ALA A 420 -17.56 15.50 4.83
N LEU A 421 -18.08 15.43 6.07
CA LEU A 421 -17.39 14.79 7.20
C LEU A 421 -17.18 13.28 6.97
N ARG A 422 -18.15 12.56 6.39
CA ARG A 422 -17.96 11.15 6.01
C ARG A 422 -16.86 10.97 4.98
N TYR A 423 -16.80 11.85 3.98
CA TYR A 423 -15.76 11.84 2.96
C TYR A 423 -14.37 12.01 3.59
N TYR A 424 -14.14 13.12 4.32
CA TYR A 424 -12.82 13.37 4.90
C TYR A 424 -12.43 12.32 5.94
N LYS A 425 -13.38 11.81 6.75
CA LYS A 425 -13.12 10.71 7.69
C LYS A 425 -12.74 9.39 7.00
N GLN A 426 -13.30 9.11 5.83
CA GLN A 426 -12.96 7.90 5.05
C GLN A 426 -11.58 8.00 4.38
N TYR A 427 -11.18 9.20 3.94
CA TYR A 427 -9.91 9.44 3.25
C TYR A 427 -8.81 9.99 4.16
N THR A 428 -8.98 9.96 5.49
CA THR A 428 -7.94 10.32 6.45
C THR A 428 -7.49 9.08 7.21
N ALA A 429 -6.19 8.86 7.26
CA ALA A 429 -5.59 7.82 8.09
C ALA A 429 -4.80 8.46 9.24
N GLN A 430 -4.70 7.72 10.34
CA GLN A 430 -3.81 8.05 11.45
C GLN A 430 -2.92 6.84 11.74
N ILE A 431 -1.67 7.12 12.11
CA ILE A 431 -0.67 6.14 12.53
C ILE A 431 0.11 6.67 13.74
N GLU A 432 0.75 5.77 14.48
CA GLU A 432 1.65 6.10 15.57
C GLU A 432 3.07 5.72 15.16
N ILE A 433 4.02 6.64 15.33
CA ILE A 433 5.42 6.41 14.99
C ILE A 433 6.32 6.73 16.17
N VAL A 434 7.50 6.12 16.18
CA VAL A 434 8.55 6.31 17.19
C VAL A 434 9.70 7.07 16.56
N ARG A 435 10.06 8.22 17.15
CA ARG A 435 11.22 8.99 16.69
C ARG A 435 12.52 8.48 17.30
N SER A 436 13.65 9.05 16.86
CA SER A 436 14.99 8.69 17.36
C SER A 436 15.17 8.92 18.87
N ASP A 437 14.39 9.81 19.47
CA ASP A 437 14.35 10.09 20.91
C ASP A 437 13.47 9.11 21.70
N ARG A 438 12.94 8.06 21.05
CA ARG A 438 12.01 7.06 21.60
C ARG A 438 10.64 7.61 22.01
N LYS A 439 10.34 8.88 21.72
CA LYS A 439 9.00 9.42 21.93
C LYS A 439 8.08 8.97 20.81
N MET A 440 6.82 8.73 21.18
CA MET A 440 5.76 8.42 20.23
C MET A 440 5.04 9.67 19.80
N GLU A 441 4.73 9.74 18.51
CA GLU A 441 3.91 10.80 17.93
C GLU A 441 2.86 10.21 17.00
N ARG A 442 1.76 10.95 16.83
CA ARG A 442 0.69 10.57 15.92
C ARG A 442 0.77 11.39 14.66
N VAL A 443 0.83 10.71 13.52
CA VAL A 443 0.80 11.35 12.20
C VAL A 443 -0.57 11.10 11.58
N ILE A 444 -1.20 12.17 11.13
CA ILE A 444 -2.49 12.15 10.44
C ILE A 444 -2.26 12.64 9.01
N PHE A 445 -2.72 11.89 8.03
CA PHE A 445 -2.42 12.17 6.62
C PHE A 445 -3.59 11.75 5.71
N PRO A 446 -3.72 12.35 4.51
CA PRO A 446 -4.67 11.92 3.49
C PRO A 446 -4.29 10.58 2.86
N ILE A 447 -5.27 9.71 2.67
CA ILE A 447 -5.11 8.46 1.92
C ILE A 447 -5.13 8.80 0.43
N HIS A 448 -4.01 8.54 -0.26
CA HIS A 448 -3.93 8.75 -1.70
C HIS A 448 -4.88 7.83 -2.47
N ALA A 449 -5.51 8.33 -3.53
CA ALA A 449 -6.52 7.59 -4.31
C ALA A 449 -6.00 6.26 -4.92
N ILE A 450 -4.68 6.12 -5.10
CA ILE A 450 -4.11 4.87 -5.62
C ILE A 450 -4.30 3.67 -4.67
N CYS A 451 -4.41 3.94 -3.36
CA CYS A 451 -4.55 2.94 -2.33
C CYS A 451 -5.92 2.23 -2.36
N GLU A 452 -6.93 2.81 -3.01
CA GLU A 452 -8.25 2.19 -3.22
C GLU A 452 -8.15 0.97 -4.15
N TYR A 453 -7.16 0.93 -5.03
CA TYR A 453 -6.98 -0.15 -6.01
C TYR A 453 -6.32 -1.41 -5.43
N LEU A 454 -6.06 -1.47 -4.13
CA LEU A 454 -5.56 -2.68 -3.48
C LEU A 454 -6.68 -3.72 -3.35
N THR A 455 -6.48 -4.90 -3.94
CA THR A 455 -7.50 -5.95 -3.97
C THR A 455 -7.78 -6.53 -2.58
N PRO A 456 -9.04 -6.91 -2.27
CA PRO A 456 -9.37 -7.52 -0.98
C PRO A 456 -8.70 -8.89 -0.78
N GLU A 457 -8.39 -9.59 -1.88
CA GLU A 457 -7.64 -10.86 -1.86
C GLU A 457 -6.20 -10.64 -1.40
N SER A 458 -5.48 -9.64 -1.95
CA SER A 458 -4.13 -9.29 -1.49
C SER A 458 -4.14 -8.82 -0.03
N LYS A 459 -5.14 -8.03 0.38
CA LYS A 459 -5.32 -7.63 1.80
C LYS A 459 -5.41 -8.85 2.73
N LEU A 460 -6.25 -9.83 2.38
CA LEU A 460 -6.39 -11.05 3.16
C LEU A 460 -5.12 -11.91 3.13
N ASN A 461 -4.46 -12.03 1.97
CA ASN A 461 -3.23 -12.80 1.84
C ASN A 461 -2.11 -12.23 2.71
N ILE A 462 -1.92 -10.91 2.76
CA ILE A 462 -0.94 -10.26 3.65
C ILE A 462 -1.21 -10.68 5.10
N LEU A 463 -2.46 -10.56 5.57
CA LEU A 463 -2.83 -10.96 6.93
C LEU A 463 -2.55 -12.44 7.25
N LEU A 464 -2.55 -13.33 6.24
CA LEU A 464 -2.42 -14.78 6.41
C LEU A 464 -1.01 -15.33 6.10
N GLU A 465 -0.26 -14.68 5.21
CA GLU A 465 1.08 -15.09 4.77
C GLU A 465 2.16 -14.61 5.74
N THR A 466 2.06 -13.38 6.28
CA THR A 466 3.08 -12.78 7.14
C THR A 466 3.29 -13.51 8.48
N GLU A 467 2.41 -14.43 8.88
CA GLU A 467 2.57 -15.25 10.10
C GLU A 467 3.20 -16.64 9.87
N GLN A 468 3.42 -17.08 8.62
CA GLN A 468 3.77 -18.49 8.37
C GLN A 468 5.21 -18.88 8.74
N ASP A 469 6.14 -17.93 8.82
CA ASP A 469 7.58 -18.23 8.86
C ASP A 469 8.27 -18.00 10.23
N ALA A 470 7.56 -17.47 11.25
CA ALA A 470 8.17 -17.15 12.54
C ALA A 470 7.95 -18.24 13.61
N GLN A 471 8.97 -19.06 13.85
CA GLN A 471 9.06 -19.90 15.05
C GLN A 471 9.59 -19.08 16.26
N GLY A 472 8.73 -18.67 17.19
CA GLY A 472 9.10 -18.40 18.61
C GLY A 472 8.92 -16.97 19.17
N SER A 473 8.18 -16.87 20.29
CA SER A 473 7.40 -15.74 20.84
C SER A 473 8.07 -14.42 21.30
N LYS A 474 9.33 -14.10 20.99
CA LYS A 474 9.94 -12.80 21.43
C LYS A 474 10.71 -12.01 20.35
N ALA A 475 11.25 -12.66 19.33
CA ALA A 475 11.83 -12.02 18.14
C ALA A 475 10.82 -11.85 16.98
N ILE A 476 9.57 -12.22 17.25
CA ILE A 476 8.44 -12.33 16.32
C ILE A 476 8.10 -10.99 15.65
N TYR A 477 7.93 -9.93 16.44
CA TYR A 477 7.41 -8.66 15.94
C TYR A 477 8.42 -7.90 15.08
N GLU A 478 9.72 -8.01 15.40
CA GLU A 478 10.79 -7.35 14.65
C GLU A 478 10.95 -7.98 13.26
N LEU A 479 10.87 -9.31 13.15
CA LEU A 479 10.90 -10.01 11.87
C LEU A 479 9.66 -9.70 11.02
N PHE A 480 8.47 -9.64 11.62
CA PHE A 480 7.22 -9.44 10.88
C PHE A 480 7.09 -8.06 10.24
N VAL A 481 7.45 -7.00 10.96
CA VAL A 481 7.44 -5.65 10.39
C VAL A 481 8.47 -5.55 9.26
N THR A 482 9.65 -6.19 9.39
CA THR A 482 10.64 -6.23 8.32
C THR A 482 10.20 -7.03 7.10
N GLU A 483 9.45 -8.12 7.29
CA GLU A 483 8.95 -8.94 6.19
C GLU A 483 7.83 -8.21 5.43
N PHE A 484 6.88 -7.60 6.13
CA PHE A 484 5.89 -6.72 5.51
C PHE A 484 6.56 -5.58 4.72
N PHE A 485 7.64 -5.01 5.28
CA PHE A 485 8.43 -3.97 4.62
C PHE A 485 9.16 -4.47 3.36
N SER A 486 9.47 -5.76 3.27
CA SER A 486 10.02 -6.32 2.03
C SER A 486 8.99 -6.41 0.90
N GLN A 487 7.70 -6.53 1.24
CA GLN A 487 6.62 -6.77 0.29
C GLN A 487 5.93 -5.48 -0.21
N TRP A 488 6.09 -4.35 0.48
CA TRP A 488 5.41 -3.09 0.09
C TRP A 488 5.65 -2.65 -1.36
N PRO A 489 6.86 -2.81 -1.98
CA PRO A 489 7.07 -2.38 -3.35
C PRO A 489 6.21 -3.17 -4.34
N GLU A 490 6.03 -4.47 -4.11
CA GLU A 490 5.19 -5.33 -4.94
C GLU A 490 3.72 -4.93 -4.85
N LEU A 491 3.24 -4.61 -3.64
CA LEU A 491 1.89 -4.12 -3.41
C LEU A 491 1.65 -2.75 -4.05
N PHE A 492 2.64 -1.86 -4.03
CA PHE A 492 2.55 -0.56 -4.68
C PHE A 492 2.47 -0.69 -6.21
N GLU A 493 3.26 -1.59 -6.79
CA GLU A 493 3.17 -1.91 -8.22
C GLU A 493 1.84 -2.61 -8.57
N GLU A 494 1.30 -3.46 -7.69
CA GLU A 494 -0.06 -4.02 -7.84
C GLU A 494 -1.11 -2.90 -7.91
N MET A 495 -1.07 -1.92 -7.00
CA MET A 495 -2.03 -0.81 -6.99
C MET A 495 -1.94 0.03 -8.27
N LYS A 496 -0.73 0.36 -8.74
CA LYS A 496 -0.50 1.06 -10.02
C LYS A 496 -1.07 0.26 -11.19
N TRP A 497 -0.83 -1.05 -11.19
CA TRP A 497 -1.33 -1.94 -12.21
C TRP A 497 -2.86 -2.01 -12.20
N GLN A 498 -3.48 -2.17 -11.03
CA GLN A 498 -4.94 -2.23 -10.88
C GLN A 498 -5.60 -0.93 -11.34
N LYS A 499 -5.02 0.24 -11.07
CA LYS A 499 -5.46 1.53 -11.63
C LYS A 499 -5.45 1.50 -13.17
N LYS A 500 -4.31 1.14 -13.77
CA LYS A 500 -4.12 1.02 -15.23
C LYS A 500 -5.05 -0.03 -15.86
N LEU A 501 -5.36 -1.09 -15.13
CA LEU A 501 -6.30 -2.13 -15.52
C LEU A 501 -7.72 -1.59 -15.59
N GLN A 502 -8.15 -0.79 -14.61
CA GLN A 502 -9.49 -0.20 -14.57
C GLN A 502 -9.73 0.81 -15.69
N ASP A 503 -8.69 1.51 -16.17
CA ASP A 503 -8.77 2.36 -17.36
C ASP A 503 -9.18 1.56 -18.62
N ARG A 504 -8.90 0.25 -18.64
CA ARG A 504 -9.25 -0.68 -19.72
C ARG A 504 -10.52 -1.46 -19.39
N LYS A 505 -11.68 -0.85 -19.59
CA LYS A 505 -13.01 -1.38 -19.20
C LYS A 505 -13.27 -2.87 -19.54
N TYR A 506 -12.96 -3.32 -20.76
CA TYR A 506 -13.18 -4.72 -21.17
C TYR A 506 -12.25 -5.69 -20.43
N PHE A 507 -10.98 -5.32 -20.30
CA PHE A 507 -9.97 -6.15 -19.66
C PHE A 507 -10.18 -6.19 -18.15
N SER A 508 -10.54 -5.06 -17.54
CA SER A 508 -10.96 -4.95 -16.14
C SER A 508 -12.16 -5.85 -15.83
N ASN A 509 -13.22 -5.81 -16.66
CA ASN A 509 -14.41 -6.64 -16.43
C ASN A 509 -14.12 -8.14 -16.53
N CYS A 510 -13.21 -8.56 -17.42
CA CYS A 510 -12.77 -9.95 -17.53
C CYS A 510 -11.97 -10.38 -16.29
N THR A 511 -11.09 -9.51 -15.79
CA THR A 511 -10.21 -9.75 -14.64
C THR A 511 -10.97 -9.78 -13.32
N LYS A 512 -11.92 -8.86 -13.11
CA LYS A 512 -12.79 -8.80 -11.92
C LYS A 512 -13.64 -10.06 -11.72
N ARG A 513 -13.79 -10.89 -12.75
CA ARG A 513 -14.60 -12.14 -12.74
C ARG A 513 -13.74 -13.40 -12.76
N LEU A 514 -12.50 -13.36 -12.25
CA LEU A 514 -11.59 -14.50 -12.23
C LEU A 514 -12.20 -15.77 -11.59
N ILE A 515 -12.88 -15.60 -10.44
CA ILE A 515 -13.54 -16.71 -9.72
C ILE A 515 -14.65 -17.34 -10.57
N LEU A 516 -15.39 -16.54 -11.35
CA LEU A 516 -16.44 -17.05 -12.24
C LEU A 516 -15.84 -17.94 -13.33
N TRP A 517 -14.77 -17.51 -14.00
CA TRP A 517 -14.10 -18.29 -15.04
C TRP A 517 -13.53 -19.60 -14.49
N THR A 518 -13.02 -19.59 -13.26
CA THR A 518 -12.54 -20.77 -12.53
C THR A 518 -13.68 -21.77 -12.32
N ARG A 519 -14.82 -21.30 -11.79
CA ARG A 519 -16.01 -22.14 -11.54
C ARG A 519 -16.60 -22.73 -12.82
N ILE A 520 -16.67 -21.93 -13.89
CA ILE A 520 -17.14 -22.41 -15.20
C ILE A 520 -16.19 -23.50 -15.75
N SER A 521 -14.87 -23.32 -15.58
CA SER A 521 -13.87 -24.32 -15.99
C SER A 521 -14.08 -25.65 -15.27
N PHE A 522 -14.30 -25.59 -13.95
CA PHE A 522 -14.54 -26.77 -13.14
C PHE A 522 -15.86 -27.46 -13.51
N PHE A 523 -16.92 -26.69 -13.74
CA PHE A 523 -18.21 -27.22 -14.16
C PHE A 523 -18.13 -27.96 -15.52
N PHE A 524 -17.48 -27.36 -16.52
CA PHE A 524 -17.28 -28.04 -17.81
C PHE A 524 -16.46 -29.33 -17.66
N ALA A 525 -15.44 -29.36 -16.80
CA ALA A 525 -14.67 -30.56 -16.53
C ALA A 525 -15.57 -31.68 -15.96
N ILE A 526 -16.42 -31.37 -14.97
CA ILE A 526 -17.39 -32.34 -14.42
C ILE A 526 -18.35 -32.82 -15.51
N LEU A 527 -18.94 -31.88 -16.25
CA LEU A 527 -19.94 -32.19 -17.27
C LEU A 527 -19.40 -33.12 -18.37
N ILE A 528 -18.21 -32.81 -18.90
CA ILE A 528 -17.54 -33.64 -19.92
C ILE A 528 -17.30 -35.05 -19.38
N ASN A 529 -16.81 -35.19 -18.15
CA ASN A 529 -16.52 -36.49 -17.56
C ASN A 529 -17.79 -37.29 -17.24
N ILE A 530 -18.90 -36.65 -16.85
CA ILE A 530 -20.21 -37.31 -16.70
C ILE A 530 -20.70 -37.85 -18.04
N ILE A 531 -20.60 -37.06 -19.12
CA ILE A 531 -20.99 -37.49 -20.47
C ILE A 531 -20.15 -38.71 -20.90
N ILE A 532 -18.84 -38.67 -20.68
CA ILE A 532 -17.95 -39.80 -20.98
C ILE A 532 -18.35 -41.04 -20.17
N ALA A 533 -18.58 -40.90 -18.86
CA ALA A 533 -18.93 -42.03 -18.00
C ALA A 533 -20.25 -42.72 -18.40
N ILE A 534 -21.25 -41.96 -18.89
CA ILE A 534 -22.55 -42.51 -19.28
C ILE A 534 -22.52 -43.11 -20.69
N PHE A 535 -21.83 -42.46 -21.64
CA PHE A 535 -21.97 -42.77 -23.07
C PHE A 535 -20.76 -43.48 -23.69
N TYR A 536 -19.68 -43.73 -22.96
CA TYR A 536 -18.54 -44.51 -23.43
C TYR A 536 -18.81 -46.04 -23.34
N PRO A 537 -18.39 -46.88 -24.30
CA PRO A 537 -17.84 -46.53 -25.61
C PRO A 537 -18.93 -45.96 -26.55
N PHE A 538 -18.55 -45.01 -27.40
CA PHE A 538 -19.47 -44.24 -28.25
C PHE A 538 -20.09 -45.02 -29.42
N SER A 539 -19.84 -46.32 -29.52
CA SER A 539 -20.33 -47.21 -30.56
C SER A 539 -21.59 -47.95 -30.10
N GLY A 540 -22.77 -47.48 -30.50
CA GLY A 540 -24.01 -48.24 -30.30
C GLY A 540 -25.29 -47.47 -30.66
N SER A 541 -26.04 -47.99 -31.64
CA SER A 541 -27.28 -47.42 -32.20
C SER A 541 -28.51 -47.47 -31.27
N ASN A 542 -28.44 -48.12 -30.10
CA ASN A 542 -29.60 -48.35 -29.23
C ASN A 542 -29.42 -47.75 -27.83
N ARG A 543 -29.39 -46.41 -27.71
CA ARG A 543 -29.41 -45.73 -26.41
C ARG A 543 -30.49 -44.63 -26.31
N GLN A 544 -31.61 -44.82 -27.03
CA GLN A 544 -32.77 -43.92 -26.98
C GLN A 544 -33.58 -44.07 -25.67
N GLU A 545 -33.40 -45.13 -24.89
CA GLU A 545 -34.16 -45.36 -23.65
C GLU A 545 -33.62 -44.62 -22.41
N LEU A 546 -32.35 -44.16 -22.41
CA LEU A 546 -31.78 -43.41 -21.28
C LEU A 546 -32.15 -41.92 -21.30
N ILE A 547 -32.66 -41.41 -22.42
CA ILE A 547 -32.93 -39.97 -22.65
C ILE A 547 -34.43 -39.72 -22.90
N SER A 548 -35.31 -40.48 -22.23
CA SER A 548 -36.72 -40.12 -22.18
C SER A 548 -36.91 -38.84 -21.34
N PRO A 549 -37.73 -37.86 -21.79
CA PRO A 549 -38.05 -36.66 -21.00
C PRO A 549 -38.79 -36.96 -19.68
N SER A 550 -39.10 -38.24 -19.40
CA SER A 550 -39.68 -38.73 -18.14
C SER A 550 -38.64 -39.17 -17.10
N ASN A 551 -37.33 -39.04 -17.34
CA ASN A 551 -36.31 -39.49 -16.38
C ASN A 551 -36.20 -38.56 -15.16
N PRO A 552 -36.46 -39.03 -13.92
CA PRO A 552 -36.55 -38.19 -12.72
C PRO A 552 -35.20 -37.59 -12.27
N PHE A 553 -34.08 -38.08 -12.81
CA PHE A 553 -32.73 -37.56 -12.51
C PHE A 553 -32.51 -36.12 -13.01
N LEU A 554 -33.17 -35.73 -14.10
CA LEU A 554 -33.09 -34.39 -14.69
C LEU A 554 -33.88 -33.34 -13.90
N ALA A 555 -34.93 -33.76 -13.19
CA ALA A 555 -35.80 -32.88 -12.41
C ALA A 555 -35.24 -32.50 -11.03
N LEU A 556 -34.22 -33.22 -10.54
CA LEU A 556 -33.67 -33.03 -9.18
C LEU A 556 -32.64 -31.89 -9.09
N LEU A 557 -31.99 -31.53 -10.20
CA LEU A 557 -30.94 -30.48 -10.23
C LEU A 557 -31.49 -29.05 -10.11
N GLY A 558 -32.80 -28.84 -10.31
CA GLY A 558 -33.43 -27.52 -10.33
C GLY A 558 -33.98 -27.00 -9.00
N ARG A 559 -33.83 -27.72 -7.88
CA ARG A 559 -34.44 -27.36 -6.57
C ARG A 559 -33.47 -26.76 -5.55
N THR A 560 -32.59 -25.86 -5.98
CA THR A 560 -31.75 -25.12 -5.03
C THR A 560 -31.84 -23.62 -5.30
N ASN A 561 -31.87 -22.83 -4.22
CA ASN A 561 -32.08 -21.37 -4.27
C ASN A 561 -30.81 -20.58 -4.65
N GLU A 562 -29.72 -21.29 -4.97
CA GLU A 562 -28.44 -20.68 -5.28
C GLU A 562 -28.28 -20.49 -6.80
N ILE A 563 -27.94 -19.27 -7.22
CA ILE A 563 -27.78 -18.85 -8.62
C ILE A 563 -26.81 -19.78 -9.39
N TYR A 564 -25.83 -20.34 -8.69
CA TYR A 564 -24.84 -21.25 -9.25
C TYR A 564 -25.45 -22.56 -9.78
N TRP A 565 -26.34 -23.18 -9.00
CA TRP A 565 -26.99 -24.43 -9.39
C TRP A 565 -28.02 -24.21 -10.50
N ALA A 566 -28.66 -23.04 -10.53
CA ALA A 566 -29.53 -22.65 -11.64
C ALA A 566 -28.75 -22.55 -12.96
N PHE A 567 -27.58 -21.93 -12.97
CA PHE A 567 -26.71 -21.87 -14.16
C PHE A 567 -26.22 -23.25 -14.58
N ALA A 568 -25.78 -24.08 -13.63
CA ALA A 568 -25.38 -25.46 -13.87
C ALA A 568 -26.51 -26.30 -14.50
N ALA A 569 -27.75 -26.16 -14.00
CA ALA A 569 -28.92 -26.86 -14.50
C ALA A 569 -29.31 -26.42 -15.93
N ILE A 570 -29.21 -25.12 -16.23
CA ILE A 570 -29.45 -24.59 -17.59
C ILE A 570 -28.42 -25.15 -18.56
N MET A 571 -27.14 -25.11 -18.19
CA MET A 571 -26.06 -25.64 -19.01
C MET A 571 -26.18 -27.15 -19.23
N SER A 572 -26.50 -27.92 -18.19
CA SER A 572 -26.70 -29.37 -18.31
C SER A 572 -27.90 -29.70 -19.20
N SER A 573 -29.02 -28.99 -19.05
CA SER A 573 -30.21 -29.14 -19.90
C SER A 573 -29.89 -28.86 -21.37
N PHE A 574 -29.16 -27.78 -21.66
CA PHE A 574 -28.73 -27.45 -23.02
C PHE A 574 -27.78 -28.51 -23.61
N THR A 575 -26.88 -29.07 -22.81
CA THR A 575 -25.99 -30.14 -23.29
C THR A 575 -26.73 -31.44 -23.57
N ILE A 576 -27.77 -31.77 -22.81
CA ILE A 576 -28.62 -32.94 -23.05
C ILE A 576 -29.43 -32.75 -24.34
N LEU A 577 -29.95 -31.55 -24.58
CA LEU A 577 -30.58 -31.20 -25.86
C LEU A 577 -29.60 -31.35 -27.04
N PHE A 578 -28.34 -30.92 -26.89
CA PHE A 578 -27.33 -31.08 -27.94
C PHE A 578 -26.99 -32.55 -28.20
N ILE A 579 -26.93 -33.37 -27.14
CA ILE A 579 -26.72 -34.82 -27.26
C ILE A 579 -27.86 -35.47 -28.05
N THR A 580 -29.12 -35.10 -27.81
CA THR A 580 -30.27 -35.69 -28.52
C THR A 580 -30.39 -35.23 -29.97
N VAL A 581 -30.01 -33.99 -30.28
CA VAL A 581 -30.15 -33.42 -31.63
C VAL A 581 -28.97 -33.77 -32.55
N ILE A 582 -27.74 -33.70 -32.05
CA ILE A 582 -26.51 -33.72 -32.86
C ILE A 582 -25.66 -34.98 -32.57
N GLY A 583 -25.95 -35.67 -31.48
CA GLY A 583 -25.21 -36.85 -31.03
C GLY A 583 -24.10 -36.53 -30.03
N VAL A 584 -23.69 -37.57 -29.30
CA VAL A 584 -22.76 -37.46 -28.16
C VAL A 584 -21.37 -36.98 -28.60
N VAL A 585 -20.81 -37.54 -29.68
CA VAL A 585 -19.42 -37.28 -30.09
C VAL A 585 -19.22 -35.82 -30.51
N LEU A 586 -20.15 -35.26 -31.29
CA LEU A 586 -20.04 -33.87 -31.73
C LEU A 586 -20.31 -32.91 -30.57
N THR A 587 -21.26 -33.24 -29.68
CA THR A 587 -21.50 -32.46 -28.46
C THR A 587 -20.25 -32.41 -27.57
N LEU A 588 -19.56 -33.53 -27.38
CA LEU A 588 -18.33 -33.61 -26.57
C LEU A 588 -17.21 -32.72 -27.15
N ARG A 589 -17.07 -32.68 -28.47
CA ARG A 589 -16.11 -31.77 -29.14
C ARG A 589 -16.45 -30.30 -28.94
N VAL A 590 -17.73 -29.94 -29.04
CA VAL A 590 -18.20 -28.55 -28.82
C VAL A 590 -17.97 -28.11 -27.39
N VAL A 591 -18.37 -28.93 -26.40
CA VAL A 591 -18.17 -28.62 -24.97
C VAL A 591 -16.68 -28.57 -24.62
N GLY A 592 -15.87 -29.47 -25.18
CA GLY A 592 -14.41 -29.44 -25.04
C GLY A 592 -13.77 -28.18 -25.63
N LEU A 593 -14.25 -27.69 -26.77
CA LEU A 593 -13.78 -26.44 -27.38
C LEU A 593 -14.17 -25.23 -26.52
N LEU A 594 -15.41 -25.20 -26.01
CA LEU A 594 -15.86 -24.16 -25.08
C LEU A 594 -15.01 -24.14 -23.81
N GLN A 595 -14.64 -25.31 -23.28
CA GLN A 595 -13.74 -25.43 -22.15
C GLN A 595 -12.34 -24.87 -22.44
N LEU A 596 -11.79 -25.15 -23.62
CA LEU A 596 -10.50 -24.62 -24.05
C LEU A 596 -10.54 -23.09 -24.15
N ILE A 597 -11.60 -22.53 -24.76
CA ILE A 597 -11.79 -21.08 -24.87
C ILE A 597 -11.92 -20.46 -23.46
N ASN A 598 -12.75 -21.04 -22.60
CA ASN A 598 -12.92 -20.61 -21.22
C ASN A 598 -11.59 -20.58 -20.47
N LYS A 599 -10.76 -21.63 -20.62
CA LYS A 599 -9.44 -21.68 -19.98
C LYS A 599 -8.48 -20.63 -20.54
N GLY A 600 -8.53 -20.35 -21.83
CA GLY A 600 -7.78 -19.25 -22.45
C GLY A 600 -8.14 -17.89 -21.84
N VAL A 601 -9.44 -17.61 -21.68
CA VAL A 601 -9.94 -16.40 -21.02
C VAL A 601 -9.51 -16.35 -19.55
N HIS A 602 -9.57 -17.48 -18.84
CA HIS A 602 -9.10 -17.58 -17.46
C HIS A 602 -7.61 -17.26 -17.32
N ILE A 603 -6.74 -17.79 -18.20
CA ILE A 603 -5.29 -17.50 -18.17
C ILE A 603 -5.05 -16.01 -18.40
N VAL A 604 -5.72 -15.42 -19.39
CA VAL A 604 -5.62 -13.99 -19.70
C VAL A 604 -6.09 -13.13 -18.52
N SER A 605 -7.19 -13.53 -17.86
CA SER A 605 -7.72 -12.90 -16.64
C SER A 605 -6.75 -13.04 -15.45
N TYR A 606 -6.13 -14.22 -15.26
CA TYR A 606 -5.16 -14.48 -14.19
C TYR A 606 -3.89 -13.64 -14.33
N ILE A 607 -3.27 -13.65 -15.52
CA ILE A 607 -2.09 -12.82 -15.84
C ILE A 607 -2.44 -11.33 -15.71
N GLY A 608 -3.67 -10.97 -16.09
CA GLY A 608 -4.23 -9.65 -15.91
C GLY A 608 -4.39 -9.23 -14.45
N ASN A 609 -4.79 -10.12 -13.55
CA ASN A 609 -4.97 -9.78 -12.13
C ASN A 609 -3.61 -9.58 -11.43
N ARG A 610 -2.62 -10.40 -11.76
CA ARG A 610 -1.25 -10.37 -11.19
C ARG A 610 -0.34 -9.27 -11.76
N GLY A 611 -0.76 -8.52 -12.78
CA GLY A 611 0.07 -7.46 -13.36
C GLY A 611 1.24 -7.93 -14.22
N LEU A 612 1.21 -9.17 -14.70
CA LEU A 612 2.30 -9.78 -15.46
C LEU A 612 2.29 -9.42 -16.96
N ILE A 613 1.31 -8.64 -17.43
CA ILE A 613 1.10 -8.35 -18.86
C ILE A 613 2.20 -7.46 -19.45
N ASP A 614 2.69 -6.49 -18.70
CA ASP A 614 3.73 -5.57 -19.18
C ASP A 614 5.15 -6.11 -18.93
N LYS A 615 5.29 -7.20 -18.14
CA LYS A 615 6.55 -7.88 -17.83
C LYS A 615 7.04 -8.75 -19.00
N THR A 616 8.34 -9.07 -18.99
CA THR A 616 8.97 -9.92 -20.01
C THR A 616 8.54 -11.39 -19.89
N TRP A 617 8.61 -12.18 -20.98
CA TRP A 617 8.26 -13.61 -20.95
C TRP A 617 8.96 -14.45 -19.87
N PRO A 618 10.27 -14.30 -19.57
CA PRO A 618 10.90 -15.05 -18.49
C PRO A 618 10.32 -14.69 -17.11
N GLU A 619 10.03 -13.41 -16.85
CA GLU A 619 9.37 -12.97 -15.61
C GLU A 619 7.95 -13.53 -15.46
N ARG A 620 7.21 -13.66 -16.58
CA ARG A 620 5.88 -14.29 -16.56
C ARG A 620 5.94 -15.76 -16.18
N LEU A 621 6.94 -16.50 -16.65
CA LEU A 621 7.05 -17.93 -16.40
C LEU A 621 7.67 -18.28 -15.04
N GLN A 622 8.12 -17.27 -14.29
CA GLN A 622 8.63 -17.45 -12.93
C GLN A 622 7.50 -17.68 -11.91
N ASP A 623 6.27 -17.25 -12.20
CA ASP A 623 5.11 -17.53 -11.35
C ASP A 623 4.69 -19.00 -11.45
N ASN A 624 4.77 -19.72 -10.34
CA ASN A 624 4.38 -21.14 -10.22
C ASN A 624 2.90 -21.38 -10.59
N GLY A 625 2.02 -20.40 -10.37
CA GLY A 625 0.60 -20.51 -10.69
C GLY A 625 0.32 -20.62 -12.19
N ILE A 626 1.16 -19.99 -13.02
CA ILE A 626 1.00 -20.03 -14.48
C ILE A 626 1.29 -21.45 -15.01
N TRP A 627 2.27 -22.16 -14.44
CA TRP A 627 2.57 -23.53 -14.82
C TRP A 627 1.39 -24.49 -14.62
N TYR A 628 0.66 -24.33 -13.51
CA TYR A 628 -0.56 -25.11 -13.27
C TYR A 628 -1.61 -24.87 -14.36
N HIS A 629 -1.86 -23.61 -14.72
CA HIS A 629 -2.86 -23.28 -15.74
C HIS A 629 -2.44 -23.67 -17.16
N LEU A 630 -1.14 -23.62 -17.48
CA LEU A 630 -0.59 -24.11 -18.75
C LEU A 630 -0.71 -25.64 -18.86
N ALA A 631 -0.39 -26.38 -17.79
CA ALA A 631 -0.57 -27.83 -17.76
C ALA A 631 -2.05 -28.22 -17.93
N TYR A 632 -2.96 -27.51 -17.27
CA TYR A 632 -4.40 -27.70 -17.46
C TYR A 632 -4.84 -27.45 -18.92
N LEU A 633 -4.34 -26.38 -19.54
CA LEU A 633 -4.62 -26.08 -20.95
C LEU A 633 -4.12 -27.19 -21.88
N LEU A 634 -2.93 -27.74 -21.61
CA LEU A 634 -2.36 -28.86 -22.36
C LEU A 634 -3.27 -30.11 -22.28
N ILE A 635 -3.80 -30.42 -21.10
CA ILE A 635 -4.73 -31.55 -20.93
C ILE A 635 -6.03 -31.31 -21.70
N CYS A 636 -6.57 -30.07 -21.73
CA CYS A 636 -7.73 -29.73 -22.57
C CYS A 636 -7.44 -29.97 -24.07
N ILE A 637 -6.25 -29.63 -24.55
CA ILE A 637 -5.84 -29.85 -25.95
C ILE A 637 -5.72 -31.35 -26.25
N GLN A 638 -5.10 -32.12 -25.34
CA GLN A 638 -4.97 -33.58 -25.47
C GLN A 638 -6.35 -34.27 -25.46
N GLY A 639 -7.30 -33.79 -24.65
CA GLY A 639 -8.68 -34.28 -24.62
C GLY A 639 -9.45 -34.06 -25.94
N LEU A 640 -9.15 -32.98 -26.67
CA LEU A 640 -9.75 -32.68 -27.97
C LEU A 640 -9.12 -33.45 -29.12
N ILE A 641 -7.79 -33.55 -29.16
CA ILE A 641 -7.03 -34.03 -30.33
C ILE A 641 -6.70 -35.52 -30.22
N VAL A 642 -6.31 -35.99 -29.02
CA VAL A 642 -5.78 -37.34 -28.82
C VAL A 642 -6.89 -38.31 -28.43
N HIS A 643 -7.49 -38.13 -27.25
CA HIS A 643 -8.55 -39.01 -26.75
C HIS A 643 -9.40 -38.35 -25.65
N PRO A 644 -10.74 -38.52 -25.62
CA PRO A 644 -11.58 -37.90 -24.60
C PRO A 644 -11.27 -38.29 -23.14
N LEU A 645 -10.68 -39.46 -22.90
CA LEU A 645 -10.36 -39.91 -21.53
C LEU A 645 -9.33 -39.01 -20.81
N PHE A 646 -8.54 -38.20 -21.53
CA PHE A 646 -7.65 -37.23 -20.90
C PHE A 646 -8.40 -36.18 -20.04
N TYR A 647 -9.68 -35.94 -20.33
CA TYR A 647 -10.50 -35.06 -19.50
C TYR A 647 -10.67 -35.54 -18.05
N ALA A 648 -10.45 -36.83 -17.77
CA ALA A 648 -10.49 -37.36 -16.40
C ALA A 648 -9.46 -36.68 -15.48
N LEU A 649 -8.30 -36.28 -16.02
CA LEU A 649 -7.27 -35.59 -15.25
C LEU A 649 -7.70 -34.18 -14.81
N LEU A 650 -8.65 -33.55 -15.51
CA LEU A 650 -9.16 -32.24 -15.13
C LEU A 650 -9.98 -32.28 -13.83
N LEU A 651 -10.46 -33.45 -13.41
CA LEU A 651 -11.21 -33.59 -12.14
C LEU A 651 -10.33 -33.33 -10.91
N PHE A 652 -9.01 -33.49 -11.02
CA PHE A 652 -8.08 -33.16 -9.93
C PHE A 652 -8.08 -31.67 -9.56
N ASP A 653 -8.64 -30.80 -10.40
CA ASP A 653 -8.83 -29.37 -10.10
C ASP A 653 -9.68 -29.14 -8.85
N ILE A 654 -10.48 -30.13 -8.41
CA ILE A 654 -11.23 -30.08 -7.14
C ILE A 654 -10.30 -29.85 -5.92
N VAL A 655 -9.10 -30.41 -5.97
CA VAL A 655 -8.07 -30.23 -4.92
C VAL A 655 -7.57 -28.80 -4.89
N ALA A 656 -7.42 -28.18 -6.06
CA ALA A 656 -6.96 -26.80 -6.16
C ALA A 656 -8.06 -25.82 -5.77
N SER A 657 -9.33 -26.14 -6.04
CA SER A 657 -10.47 -25.26 -5.75
C SER A 657 -10.87 -25.23 -4.28
N GLU A 658 -10.75 -26.36 -3.57
CA GLU A 658 -11.31 -26.51 -2.22
C GLU A 658 -10.20 -26.54 -1.16
N GLU A 659 -10.22 -25.56 -0.24
CA GLU A 659 -9.18 -25.44 0.78
C GLU A 659 -9.19 -26.61 1.78
N THR A 660 -10.37 -27.14 2.12
CA THR A 660 -10.49 -28.27 3.04
C THR A 660 -9.80 -29.53 2.50
N LEU A 661 -10.02 -29.85 1.23
CA LEU A 661 -9.39 -30.99 0.57
C LEU A 661 -7.88 -30.79 0.39
N ARG A 662 -7.45 -29.56 0.09
CA ARG A 662 -6.02 -29.20 0.05
C ARG A 662 -5.35 -29.45 1.40
N ASN A 663 -6.01 -29.10 2.50
CA ASN A 663 -5.52 -29.34 3.86
C ASN A 663 -5.46 -30.83 4.19
N VAL A 664 -6.42 -31.64 3.71
CA VAL A 664 -6.38 -33.11 3.83
C VAL A 664 -5.16 -33.68 3.10
N ILE A 665 -4.87 -33.23 1.88
CA ILE A 665 -3.67 -33.68 1.16
C ILE A 665 -2.39 -33.19 1.84
N ARG A 666 -2.41 -31.98 2.41
CA ARG A 666 -1.28 -31.42 3.17
C ARG A 666 -0.89 -32.28 4.38
N SER A 667 -1.83 -32.99 5.00
CA SER A 667 -1.51 -33.93 6.09
C SER A 667 -0.51 -35.01 5.64
N VAL A 668 -0.70 -35.55 4.43
CA VAL A 668 0.19 -36.57 3.87
C VAL A 668 1.46 -35.94 3.29
N THR A 669 1.36 -34.78 2.63
CA THR A 669 2.51 -34.17 1.96
C THR A 669 3.46 -33.44 2.90
N ARG A 670 3.04 -33.02 4.11
CA ARG A 670 3.92 -32.35 5.07
C ARG A 670 4.99 -33.29 5.63
N ASN A 671 4.58 -34.46 6.11
CA ASN A 671 5.48 -35.49 6.64
C ASN A 671 5.67 -36.67 5.65
N TRP A 672 5.66 -36.38 4.34
CA TRP A 672 5.78 -37.38 3.27
C TRP A 672 7.03 -38.26 3.41
N ARG A 673 8.14 -37.71 3.93
CA ARG A 673 9.38 -38.45 4.19
C ARG A 673 9.15 -39.60 5.17
N SER A 674 8.45 -39.35 6.28
CA SER A 674 8.16 -40.36 7.31
C SER A 674 7.24 -41.45 6.77
N VAL A 675 6.25 -41.08 5.95
CA VAL A 675 5.34 -42.03 5.29
C VAL A 675 6.12 -42.94 4.32
N ILE A 676 6.99 -42.37 3.48
CA ILE A 676 7.82 -43.15 2.54
C ILE A 676 8.82 -44.04 3.28
N MET A 677 9.48 -43.54 4.34
CA MET A 677 10.41 -44.36 5.13
C MET A 677 9.70 -45.54 5.81
N THR A 678 8.48 -45.33 6.31
CA THR A 678 7.65 -46.41 6.87
C THR A 678 7.22 -47.40 5.78
N GLY A 679 6.87 -46.91 4.59
CA GLY A 679 6.59 -47.77 3.43
C GLY A 679 7.80 -48.58 2.99
N LEU A 680 9.00 -48.00 3.03
CA LEU A 680 10.26 -48.70 2.75
C LEU A 680 10.52 -49.80 3.79
N LEU A 681 10.28 -49.52 5.08
CA LEU A 681 10.33 -50.52 6.14
C LEU A 681 9.35 -51.67 5.87
N ALA A 682 8.12 -51.37 5.44
CA ALA A 682 7.13 -52.38 5.06
C ALA A 682 7.64 -53.29 3.94
N VAL A 683 8.22 -52.70 2.88
CA VAL A 683 8.79 -53.45 1.75
C VAL A 683 9.97 -54.33 2.19
N ILE A 684 10.85 -53.82 3.06
CA ILE A 684 11.98 -54.58 3.62
C ILE A 684 11.48 -55.77 4.45
N LEU A 685 10.48 -55.55 5.31
CA LEU A 685 9.93 -56.63 6.14
C LEU A 685 9.22 -57.68 5.27
N VAL A 686 8.41 -57.27 4.29
CA VAL A 686 7.80 -58.20 3.32
C VAL A 686 8.88 -59.00 2.59
N TYR A 687 9.97 -58.37 2.16
CA TYR A 687 11.09 -59.05 1.53
C TYR A 687 11.70 -60.15 2.43
N LEU A 688 11.88 -59.88 3.73
CA LEU A 688 12.36 -60.88 4.69
C LEU A 688 11.39 -62.05 4.84
N PHE A 689 10.09 -61.76 4.98
CA PHE A 689 9.06 -62.80 5.04
C PHE A 689 9.00 -63.63 3.75
N SER A 690 9.19 -63.01 2.58
CA SER A 690 9.25 -63.73 1.30
C SER A 690 10.47 -64.63 1.17
N ILE A 691 11.62 -64.29 1.76
CA ILE A 691 12.78 -65.19 1.82
C ILE A 691 12.45 -66.42 2.67
N ILE A 692 11.86 -66.21 3.85
CA ILE A 692 11.45 -67.31 4.74
C ILE A 692 10.40 -68.18 4.05
N GLY A 693 9.41 -67.57 3.40
CA GLY A 693 8.40 -68.24 2.59
C GLY A 693 9.00 -69.05 1.45
N TYR A 694 10.00 -68.52 0.74
CA TYR A 694 10.69 -69.21 -0.35
C TYR A 694 11.54 -70.39 0.12
N LEU A 695 12.21 -70.27 1.26
CA LEU A 695 13.10 -71.32 1.77
C LEU A 695 12.35 -72.47 2.45
N TYR A 696 11.32 -72.16 3.25
CA TYR A 696 10.65 -73.15 4.10
C TYR A 696 9.24 -73.54 3.61
N PHE A 697 8.50 -72.59 3.03
CA PHE A 697 7.07 -72.77 2.71
C PHE A 697 6.77 -72.69 1.22
N GLN A 698 7.76 -72.90 0.35
CA GLN A 698 7.62 -72.80 -1.11
C GLN A 698 6.45 -73.64 -1.65
N LYS A 699 6.20 -74.79 -1.01
CA LYS A 699 5.16 -75.77 -1.35
C LYS A 699 3.74 -75.36 -0.92
N ASP A 700 3.59 -74.26 -0.17
CA ASP A 700 2.29 -73.78 0.28
C ASP A 700 1.79 -72.58 -0.53
N PHE A 701 2.63 -72.02 -1.41
CA PHE A 701 2.30 -70.94 -2.34
C PHE A 701 1.58 -71.48 -3.58
N GLN A 702 0.33 -71.90 -3.38
CA GLN A 702 -0.61 -72.31 -4.43
C GLN A 702 -1.73 -71.28 -4.52
N LEU A 703 -1.85 -70.61 -5.67
CA LEU A 703 -2.96 -69.71 -5.96
C LEU A 703 -4.02 -70.43 -6.76
N GLU A 704 -5.28 -70.26 -6.37
CA GLU A 704 -6.43 -70.67 -7.18
C GLU A 704 -6.62 -69.63 -8.30
N VAL A 705 -6.60 -70.11 -9.55
CA VAL A 705 -6.69 -69.27 -10.75
C VAL A 705 -7.72 -69.85 -11.70
N ASP A 706 -8.61 -68.99 -12.20
CA ASP A 706 -9.56 -69.37 -13.25
C ASP A 706 -8.85 -69.47 -14.61
N ARG A 707 -9.11 -70.56 -15.35
CA ARG A 707 -8.63 -70.70 -16.73
C ARG A 707 -9.36 -69.70 -17.63
N LEU A 708 -8.62 -68.97 -18.45
CA LEU A 708 -9.20 -68.22 -19.56
C LEU A 708 -9.59 -69.24 -20.64
N ASP A 709 -10.85 -69.24 -21.08
CA ASP A 709 -11.30 -70.11 -22.17
C ASP A 709 -10.58 -69.71 -23.47
N ASP A 710 -9.81 -70.62 -24.06
CA ASP A 710 -9.07 -70.41 -25.33
C ASP A 710 -10.01 -70.35 -26.58
N ASN A 711 -11.33 -70.18 -26.40
CA ASN A 711 -12.35 -70.31 -27.45
C ASN A 711 -12.91 -68.98 -27.99
N GLU A 712 -12.11 -67.92 -28.04
CA GLU A 712 -12.41 -66.74 -28.86
C GLU A 712 -11.33 -66.52 -29.92
N ASN A 713 -11.20 -67.48 -30.85
CA ASN A 713 -10.70 -67.18 -32.19
C ASN A 713 -11.83 -66.50 -32.97
N ASP A 714 -11.73 -65.18 -33.07
CA ASP A 714 -12.27 -64.29 -34.10
C ASP A 714 -13.07 -64.96 -35.24
N ASN A 715 -14.40 -64.93 -35.14
CA ASN A 715 -15.28 -64.92 -36.32
C ASN A 715 -15.23 -63.52 -36.97
N ILE A 716 -14.09 -63.17 -37.57
CA ILE A 716 -14.03 -62.05 -38.52
C ILE A 716 -14.26 -62.63 -39.91
N ALA A 717 -15.43 -62.32 -40.47
CA ALA A 717 -15.74 -62.54 -41.87
C ALA A 717 -14.69 -61.87 -42.75
N TYR A 718 -13.87 -62.67 -43.44
CA TYR A 718 -13.04 -62.20 -44.55
C TYR A 718 -13.93 -61.89 -45.74
N GLU A 719 -14.28 -60.62 -45.93
CA GLU A 719 -14.61 -60.11 -47.25
C GLU A 719 -13.33 -60.05 -48.11
N ASN A 720 -13.49 -60.53 -49.35
CA ASN A 720 -12.46 -60.62 -50.38
C ASN A 720 -11.78 -59.27 -50.68
N PHE A 721 -10.45 -59.19 -50.58
CA PHE A 721 -9.63 -58.35 -51.49
C PHE A 721 -8.24 -58.98 -51.69
N PRO A 722 -7.64 -58.85 -52.90
CA PRO A 722 -6.56 -59.73 -53.37
C PRO A 722 -5.16 -59.26 -52.97
N SER A 723 -4.28 -60.26 -52.80
CA SER A 723 -2.82 -60.28 -52.92
C SER A 723 -2.08 -58.93 -53.10
N MET A 724 -1.14 -58.60 -52.20
CA MET A 724 0.27 -58.30 -52.55
C MET A 724 1.14 -58.01 -51.30
N GLN A 725 2.27 -58.73 -51.22
CA GLN A 725 3.59 -58.39 -50.64
C GLN A 725 3.71 -57.83 -49.21
N CYS A 726 4.26 -58.70 -48.34
CA CYS A 726 4.91 -58.30 -47.09
C CYS A 726 6.22 -57.53 -47.36
N ILE A 727 6.24 -56.25 -47.03
CA ILE A 727 7.48 -55.50 -46.77
C ILE A 727 7.68 -55.46 -45.25
N ARG A 728 8.83 -56.00 -44.81
CA ARG A 728 9.32 -55.93 -43.42
C ARG A 728 9.48 -54.47 -42.97
N PRO A 729 9.20 -54.18 -41.70
CA PRO A 729 10.12 -53.32 -40.93
C PRO A 729 10.72 -54.06 -39.74
N SER A 730 11.98 -53.73 -39.53
CA SER A 730 12.94 -54.22 -38.56
C SER A 730 12.69 -53.70 -37.14
N SER A 731 12.63 -54.60 -36.16
CA SER A 731 13.24 -54.38 -34.84
C SER A 731 13.57 -55.73 -34.19
N PHE A 732 14.77 -55.83 -33.62
CA PHE A 732 15.59 -57.05 -33.61
C PHE A 732 15.70 -57.70 -32.22
N ILE A 733 14.76 -57.49 -31.29
CA ILE A 733 15.00 -57.83 -29.87
C ILE A 733 14.13 -58.98 -29.32
N PHE A 734 13.08 -59.46 -30.01
CA PHE A 734 12.18 -60.47 -29.42
C PHE A 734 12.00 -61.76 -30.24
N ARG A 735 13.09 -62.33 -30.80
CA ARG A 735 13.00 -63.55 -31.63
C ARG A 735 13.90 -64.71 -31.20
N HIS A 736 14.27 -64.82 -29.93
CA HIS A 736 15.18 -65.89 -29.50
C HIS A 736 14.71 -66.78 -28.34
N TYR A 737 13.42 -66.83 -27.99
CA TYR A 737 13.02 -67.70 -26.87
C TYR A 737 11.74 -68.54 -27.02
N ILE A 738 11.05 -68.52 -28.17
CA ILE A 738 9.98 -69.50 -28.43
C ILE A 738 10.18 -70.06 -29.83
N ASN A 739 11.16 -70.94 -29.98
CA ASN A 739 11.16 -71.90 -31.06
C ASN A 739 12.00 -73.12 -30.70
N GLU A 740 11.51 -73.91 -29.75
CA GLU A 740 11.82 -75.34 -29.66
C GLU A 740 10.67 -76.02 -28.91
N ASN A 741 10.17 -77.13 -29.46
CA ASN A 741 9.08 -78.00 -29.00
C ASN A 741 7.67 -77.66 -29.52
N LYS A 742 7.50 -77.72 -30.83
CA LYS A 742 6.25 -78.16 -31.48
C LYS A 742 6.50 -79.56 -32.06
N CYS A 743 5.99 -80.59 -31.39
CA CYS A 743 5.55 -81.90 -31.92
C CYS A 743 5.52 -82.93 -30.79
N LEU A 744 4.32 -83.29 -30.30
CA LEU A 744 3.76 -84.64 -30.36
C LEU A 744 2.49 -84.68 -29.49
N ALA A 745 1.31 -84.54 -30.11
CA ALA A 745 0.05 -84.94 -29.47
C ALA A 745 -0.98 -85.18 -30.58
N GLU A 746 -0.88 -86.35 -31.20
CA GLU A 746 -1.96 -86.93 -31.97
C GLU A 746 -2.43 -88.19 -31.22
N ASN A 747 -3.75 -88.27 -31.01
CA ASN A 747 -4.54 -89.47 -30.71
C ASN A 747 -4.53 -90.04 -29.28
N LEU A 748 -5.55 -89.67 -28.50
CA LEU A 748 -6.44 -90.65 -27.82
C LEU A 748 -7.71 -89.93 -27.33
N ALA A 749 -8.72 -89.90 -28.20
CA ALA A 749 -10.08 -89.59 -27.80
C ALA A 749 -10.64 -90.78 -27.02
N THR A 750 -11.04 -90.55 -25.76
CA THR A 750 -12.01 -91.40 -25.07
C THR A 750 -13.04 -90.48 -24.43
N ASN A 751 -14.29 -90.66 -24.85
CA ASN A 751 -15.44 -89.90 -24.40
C ASN A 751 -15.74 -90.17 -22.93
N GLN A 752 -15.80 -89.12 -22.12
CA GLN A 752 -16.66 -89.00 -20.92
C GLN A 752 -16.93 -87.51 -20.68
N PRO A 753 -18.20 -87.10 -20.44
CA PRO A 753 -18.49 -85.75 -19.99
C PRO A 753 -18.20 -85.70 -18.48
N ILE A 754 -17.15 -84.99 -18.09
CA ILE A 754 -16.86 -84.70 -16.69
C ILE A 754 -17.21 -83.23 -16.47
N ASP A 755 -18.30 -83.04 -15.74
CA ASP A 755 -18.66 -81.79 -15.09
C ASP A 755 -17.73 -81.62 -13.88
N ASP A 756 -16.52 -81.10 -14.13
CA ASP A 756 -15.63 -80.65 -13.06
C ASP A 756 -15.02 -79.32 -13.50
N LYS A 757 -15.53 -78.22 -12.95
CA LYS A 757 -14.73 -77.00 -12.77
C LYS A 757 -13.64 -77.32 -11.73
N GLU A 758 -12.62 -78.09 -12.10
CA GLU A 758 -11.44 -78.26 -11.25
C GLU A 758 -10.74 -76.90 -11.13
N GLU A 759 -10.80 -76.32 -9.93
CA GLU A 759 -10.06 -75.12 -9.54
C GLU A 759 -8.56 -75.35 -9.79
N LEU A 760 -7.99 -74.63 -10.75
CA LEU A 760 -6.59 -74.80 -11.12
C LEU A 760 -5.68 -74.09 -10.11
N LYS A 761 -4.90 -74.90 -9.40
CA LYS A 761 -3.92 -74.42 -8.43
C LYS A 761 -2.57 -74.22 -9.09
N VAL A 762 -2.11 -72.97 -9.16
CA VAL A 762 -0.83 -72.59 -9.78
C VAL A 762 0.20 -72.22 -8.70
N TRP A 763 1.41 -72.71 -8.87
CA TRP A 763 2.55 -72.42 -8.01
C TRP A 763 3.06 -70.99 -8.20
N SER A 764 2.96 -70.15 -7.15
CA SER A 764 3.24 -68.71 -7.23
C SER A 764 4.57 -68.27 -6.59
N CYS A 765 5.40 -69.22 -6.11
CA CYS A 765 6.69 -68.98 -5.46
C CYS A 765 7.81 -69.88 -6.03
N GLN A 766 7.89 -70.05 -7.36
CA GLN A 766 8.97 -70.83 -7.99
C GLN A 766 10.33 -70.11 -7.96
N THR A 767 10.31 -68.78 -8.05
CA THR A 767 11.50 -67.92 -7.91
C THR A 767 11.30 -66.95 -6.76
N LEU A 768 12.39 -66.52 -6.12
CA LEU A 768 12.34 -65.55 -5.03
C LEU A 768 11.62 -64.26 -5.46
N ARG A 769 11.87 -63.79 -6.69
CA ARG A 769 11.17 -62.62 -7.26
C ARG A 769 9.65 -62.81 -7.29
N MET A 770 9.18 -63.97 -7.76
CA MET A 770 7.76 -64.26 -7.80
C MET A 770 7.17 -64.35 -6.40
N CYS A 771 7.91 -64.95 -5.46
CA CYS A 771 7.49 -65.03 -4.06
C CYS A 771 7.33 -63.65 -3.40
N ILE A 772 8.28 -62.73 -3.66
CA ILE A 772 8.21 -61.34 -3.18
C ILE A 772 6.99 -60.63 -3.77
N LEU A 773 6.77 -60.73 -5.08
CA LEU A 773 5.61 -60.10 -5.74
C LEU A 773 4.29 -60.68 -5.24
N THR A 774 4.21 -61.99 -5.04
CA THR A 774 3.02 -62.66 -4.50
C THR A 774 2.76 -62.22 -3.06
N THR A 775 3.78 -62.19 -2.20
CA THR A 775 3.64 -61.77 -0.80
C THR A 775 3.30 -60.28 -0.69
N LEU A 776 3.90 -59.42 -1.51
CA LEU A 776 3.63 -57.99 -1.52
C LEU A 776 2.20 -57.68 -1.98
N ASN A 777 1.75 -58.30 -3.08
CA ASN A 777 0.45 -58.01 -3.67
C ASN A 777 -0.69 -58.63 -2.86
N TRP A 778 -0.61 -59.93 -2.56
CA TRP A 778 -1.70 -60.64 -1.90
C TRP A 778 -1.59 -60.62 -0.38
N GLY A 779 -0.38 -60.55 0.17
CA GLY A 779 -0.18 -60.50 1.62
C GLY A 779 -0.51 -59.14 2.24
N LEU A 780 -0.25 -58.01 1.55
CA LEU A 780 -0.61 -56.68 2.07
C LEU A 780 -2.06 -56.27 1.77
N ARG A 781 -2.63 -56.73 0.65
CA ARG A 781 -3.96 -56.32 0.19
C ARG A 781 -5.09 -57.07 0.89
N ASN A 782 -4.84 -58.32 1.29
CA ASN A 782 -5.82 -59.13 1.99
C ASN A 782 -5.80 -58.84 3.49
N GLY A 783 -6.99 -58.65 4.08
CA GLY A 783 -7.14 -58.18 5.45
C GLY A 783 -6.57 -59.11 6.53
N GLY A 784 -6.52 -60.43 6.30
CA GLY A 784 -5.94 -61.41 7.23
C GLY A 784 -4.45 -61.73 6.97
N GLY A 785 -3.81 -61.02 6.04
CA GLY A 785 -2.40 -61.23 5.69
C GLY A 785 -2.19 -62.35 4.66
N ILE A 786 -0.96 -62.86 4.58
CA ILE A 786 -0.60 -63.86 3.56
C ILE A 786 -1.21 -65.25 3.82
N GLY A 787 -1.60 -65.54 5.07
CA GLY A 787 -2.19 -66.83 5.45
C GLY A 787 -3.51 -67.14 4.71
N ASP A 788 -4.30 -66.11 4.39
CA ASP A 788 -5.57 -66.24 3.66
C ASP A 788 -5.41 -66.72 2.21
N VAL A 789 -4.20 -66.56 1.65
CA VAL A 789 -3.91 -66.80 0.23
C VAL A 789 -3.27 -68.15 0.00
N LEU A 790 -2.57 -68.63 1.02
CA LEU A 790 -1.77 -69.83 0.91
C LEU A 790 -2.60 -71.07 1.27
N ARG A 791 -2.12 -72.24 0.87
CA ARG A 791 -2.82 -73.51 1.13
C ARG A 791 -3.03 -73.71 2.64
N ASN A 792 -4.25 -74.12 3.02
CA ASN A 792 -4.55 -74.58 4.37
C ASN A 792 -3.76 -75.86 4.69
N VAL A 793 -2.94 -75.82 5.74
CA VAL A 793 -2.13 -76.95 6.22
C VAL A 793 -2.93 -77.76 7.24
N ALA A 794 -2.96 -79.09 7.10
CA ALA A 794 -3.69 -79.96 8.02
C ALA A 794 -2.93 -80.15 9.36
N PRO A 795 -3.62 -80.41 10.49
CA PRO A 795 -2.99 -80.50 11.82
C PRO A 795 -1.94 -81.62 12.00
N ASN A 796 -1.88 -82.56 11.06
CA ASN A 796 -1.00 -83.72 11.07
C ASN A 796 0.34 -83.51 10.33
N GLU A 797 0.52 -82.39 9.62
CA GLU A 797 1.76 -82.06 8.92
C GLU A 797 2.78 -81.42 9.89
N GLU A 798 4.07 -81.80 9.80
CA GLU A 798 5.13 -81.29 10.70
C GLU A 798 5.31 -79.76 10.62
N SER A 799 4.96 -79.16 9.48
CA SER A 799 5.05 -77.72 9.25
C SER A 799 3.88 -76.92 9.87
N PHE A 800 2.83 -77.56 10.39
CA PHE A 800 1.60 -76.90 10.86
C PHE A 800 1.88 -75.81 11.93
N LEU A 801 2.65 -76.13 12.96
CA LEU A 801 2.98 -75.16 14.02
C LEU A 801 3.86 -74.02 13.50
N SER A 802 4.90 -74.36 12.73
CA SER A 802 5.80 -73.37 12.11
C SER A 802 5.05 -72.43 11.15
N ARG A 803 3.99 -72.95 10.51
CA ARG A 803 3.17 -72.20 9.60
C ARG A 803 2.23 -71.22 10.31
N ILE A 804 1.55 -71.66 11.37
CA ILE A 804 0.74 -70.75 12.19
C ILE A 804 1.58 -69.59 12.73
N VAL A 805 2.80 -69.88 13.20
CA VAL A 805 3.72 -68.84 13.69
C VAL A 805 4.09 -67.87 12.56
N TYR A 806 4.38 -68.37 11.35
CA TYR A 806 4.68 -67.53 10.19
C TYR A 806 3.50 -66.62 9.83
N ASP A 807 2.29 -67.15 9.71
CA ASP A 807 1.09 -66.39 9.33
C ASP A 807 0.71 -65.35 10.40
N LEU A 808 0.75 -65.74 11.69
CA LEU A 808 0.43 -64.85 12.81
C LEU A 808 1.48 -63.74 12.98
N THR A 809 2.77 -64.07 12.82
CA THR A 809 3.83 -63.05 12.88
C THR A 809 3.73 -62.09 11.71
N PHE A 810 3.44 -62.59 10.50
CA PHE A 810 3.20 -61.74 9.34
C PHE A 810 2.01 -60.79 9.59
N PHE A 811 0.88 -61.31 10.05
CA PHE A 811 -0.31 -60.52 10.34
C PHE A 811 -0.06 -59.44 11.41
N ILE A 812 0.56 -59.80 12.53
CA ILE A 812 0.83 -58.83 13.62
C ILE A 812 1.85 -57.78 13.17
N VAL A 813 2.98 -58.19 12.61
CA VAL A 813 4.08 -57.26 12.31
C VAL A 813 3.73 -56.38 11.10
N ILE A 814 3.21 -56.95 10.02
CA ILE A 814 2.98 -56.21 8.78
C ILE A 814 1.63 -55.48 8.79
N ILE A 815 0.54 -56.18 9.10
CA ILE A 815 -0.81 -55.61 9.00
C ILE A 815 -1.13 -54.78 10.24
N ILE A 816 -0.97 -55.33 11.45
CA ILE A 816 -1.35 -54.62 12.67
C ILE A 816 -0.36 -53.52 13.04
N ILE A 817 0.95 -53.75 12.94
CA ILE A 817 1.94 -52.74 13.35
C ILE A 817 2.27 -51.80 12.20
N VAL A 818 2.84 -52.29 11.10
CA VAL A 818 3.43 -51.42 10.06
C VAL A 818 2.36 -50.62 9.31
N LEU A 819 1.25 -51.24 8.89
CA LEU A 819 0.20 -50.51 8.16
C LEU A 819 -0.50 -49.47 9.06
N ASN A 820 -0.77 -49.80 10.33
CA ASN A 820 -1.34 -48.83 11.28
C ASN A 820 -0.33 -47.76 11.71
N LEU A 821 0.99 -48.01 11.65
CA LEU A 821 2.00 -46.98 11.87
C LEU A 821 1.90 -45.89 10.81
N VAL A 822 1.69 -46.26 9.54
CA VAL A 822 1.46 -45.29 8.45
C VAL A 822 0.23 -44.42 8.75
N PHE A 823 -0.90 -45.02 9.15
CA PHE A 823 -2.08 -44.27 9.56
C PHE A 823 -1.84 -43.40 10.80
N GLY A 824 -1.05 -43.90 11.76
CA GLY A 824 -0.66 -43.15 12.96
C GLY A 824 0.10 -41.87 12.63
N VAL A 825 1.09 -41.94 11.73
CA VAL A 825 1.84 -40.75 11.25
C VAL A 825 0.90 -39.73 10.58
N ILE A 826 -0.08 -40.20 9.80
CA ILE A 826 -1.06 -39.32 9.16
C ILE A 826 -1.97 -38.65 10.21
N ILE A 827 -2.47 -39.39 11.20
CA ILE A 827 -3.32 -38.82 12.26
C ILE A 827 -2.56 -37.77 13.09
N ASP A 828 -1.29 -38.04 13.40
CA ASP A 828 -0.43 -37.10 14.12
C ASP A 828 -0.24 -35.79 13.34
N THR A 829 0.03 -35.89 12.03
CA THR A 829 0.12 -34.69 11.17
C THR A 829 -1.18 -33.87 11.11
N PHE A 830 -2.34 -34.53 11.21
CA PHE A 830 -3.62 -33.82 11.32
C PHE A 830 -3.77 -33.10 12.66
N GLY A 831 -3.26 -33.69 13.74
CA GLY A 831 -3.16 -33.07 15.05
C GLY A 831 -2.32 -31.79 14.98
N ASP A 832 -1.12 -31.88 14.41
CA ASP A 832 -0.18 -30.76 14.25
C ASP A 832 -0.77 -29.62 13.42
N LEU A 833 -1.31 -29.92 12.24
CA LEU A 833 -1.90 -28.91 11.35
C LEU A 833 -3.07 -28.18 12.01
N ARG A 834 -3.86 -28.87 12.85
CA ARG A 834 -4.96 -28.25 13.59
C ARG A 834 -4.44 -27.38 14.74
N ALA A 835 -3.45 -27.86 15.49
CA ALA A 835 -2.84 -27.10 16.56
C ALA A 835 -2.22 -25.79 16.04
N GLU A 836 -1.44 -25.87 14.96
CA GLU A 836 -0.83 -24.71 14.29
C GLU A 836 -1.90 -23.72 13.79
N ARG A 837 -2.97 -24.20 13.15
CA ARG A 837 -4.06 -23.34 12.68
C ARG A 837 -4.77 -22.63 13.84
N ASN A 838 -5.04 -23.35 14.93
CA ASN A 838 -5.68 -22.78 16.11
C ASN A 838 -4.80 -21.75 16.81
N GLU A 839 -3.50 -22.01 16.89
CA GLU A 839 -2.52 -21.06 17.44
C GLU A 839 -2.48 -19.77 16.62
N LYS A 840 -2.37 -19.87 15.30
CA LYS A 840 -2.40 -18.70 14.38
C LYS A 840 -3.67 -17.86 14.55
N VAL A 841 -4.84 -18.51 14.53
CA VAL A 841 -6.12 -17.80 14.74
C VAL A 841 -6.19 -17.13 16.12
N ASN A 842 -5.62 -17.74 17.15
CA ASN A 842 -5.56 -17.14 18.48
C ASN A 842 -4.62 -15.93 18.51
N GLN A 843 -3.46 -15.98 17.85
CA GLN A 843 -2.53 -14.85 17.76
C GLN A 843 -3.17 -13.67 17.01
N LEU A 844 -3.74 -13.87 15.82
CA LEU A 844 -4.43 -12.82 15.05
C LEU A 844 -5.61 -12.15 15.77
N ARG A 845 -6.30 -12.91 16.63
CA ARG A 845 -7.45 -12.41 17.38
C ARG A 845 -7.04 -11.64 18.63
N ASN A 846 -6.00 -12.12 19.32
CA ASN A 846 -5.66 -11.63 20.65
C ASN A 846 -4.46 -10.67 20.66
N ASN A 847 -3.62 -10.62 19.62
CA ASN A 847 -2.46 -9.74 19.57
C ASN A 847 -2.62 -8.67 18.48
N CYS A 848 -2.15 -7.46 18.75
CA CYS A 848 -2.10 -6.40 17.75
C CYS A 848 -0.95 -6.69 16.77
N PHE A 849 -1.22 -6.57 15.45
CA PHE A 849 -0.25 -6.88 14.40
C PHE A 849 0.95 -5.93 14.41
N ILE A 850 0.76 -4.65 14.76
CA ILE A 850 1.82 -3.62 14.68
C ILE A 850 2.64 -3.59 15.96
N CYS A 851 2.02 -3.30 17.11
CA CYS A 851 2.76 -3.15 18.36
C CYS A 851 3.02 -4.44 19.13
N GLY A 852 2.33 -5.53 18.78
CA GLY A 852 2.47 -6.82 19.45
C GLY A 852 1.80 -6.92 20.82
N LEU A 853 1.05 -5.91 21.25
CA LEU A 853 0.33 -5.95 22.52
C LEU A 853 -0.85 -6.92 22.48
N GLY A 854 -0.99 -7.70 23.55
CA GLY A 854 -2.11 -8.60 23.77
C GLY A 854 -3.39 -7.86 24.17
N ARG A 855 -4.53 -8.45 23.84
CA ARG A 855 -5.88 -7.96 24.11
C ARG A 855 -6.09 -7.71 25.61
N GLU A 856 -5.48 -8.52 26.47
CA GLU A 856 -5.60 -8.39 27.92
C GLU A 856 -5.18 -7.01 28.47
N ARG A 857 -4.31 -6.28 27.76
CA ARG A 857 -3.88 -4.93 28.20
C ARG A 857 -4.93 -3.85 28.00
N PHE A 858 -5.95 -4.10 27.18
CA PHE A 858 -6.99 -3.14 26.83
C PHE A 858 -8.32 -3.40 27.53
N ASP A 859 -8.46 -4.50 28.26
CA ASP A 859 -9.75 -4.96 28.84
C ASP A 859 -10.32 -4.06 29.95
N ASN A 860 -9.60 -3.02 30.40
CA ASN A 860 -10.06 -2.01 31.36
C ASN A 860 -9.78 -0.57 30.93
N LYS A 861 -9.54 -0.33 29.63
CA LYS A 861 -9.22 0.99 29.09
C LYS A 861 -10.40 1.57 28.31
N ILE A 862 -10.40 2.90 28.15
CA ILE A 862 -11.44 3.62 27.39
C ILE A 862 -11.45 3.14 25.93
N ILE A 863 -10.27 2.87 25.38
CA ILE A 863 -10.10 2.39 24.01
C ILE A 863 -10.09 0.86 24.02
N THR A 864 -11.02 0.26 23.28
CA THR A 864 -11.11 -1.20 23.14
C THR A 864 -10.01 -1.73 22.21
N PHE A 865 -9.63 -3.00 22.38
CA PHE A 865 -8.65 -3.65 21.50
C PHE A 865 -9.03 -3.59 20.00
N GLU A 866 -10.33 -3.72 19.69
CA GLU A 866 -10.81 -3.64 18.30
C GLU A 866 -10.71 -2.22 17.73
N GLU A 867 -10.95 -1.21 18.56
CA GLU A 867 -10.77 0.18 18.17
C GLU A 867 -9.29 0.54 17.99
N HIS A 868 -8.42 0.07 18.89
CA HIS A 868 -6.97 0.18 18.77
C HIS A 868 -6.49 -0.41 17.43
N ARG A 869 -6.90 -1.64 17.10
CA ARG A 869 -6.51 -2.31 15.85
C ARG A 869 -7.06 -1.62 14.59
N LYS A 870 -8.26 -1.06 14.66
CA LYS A 870 -8.93 -0.45 13.49
C LYS A 870 -8.49 0.99 13.24
N ASN A 871 -8.31 1.77 14.29
CA ASN A 871 -8.12 3.22 14.21
C ASN A 871 -6.68 3.63 14.51
N GLU A 872 -6.01 3.05 15.51
CA GLU A 872 -4.64 3.46 15.90
C GLU A 872 -3.60 2.67 15.12
N HIS A 873 -3.64 1.33 15.22
CA HIS A 873 -2.64 0.40 14.71
C HIS A 873 -3.19 -0.44 13.54
N ASN A 874 -3.78 0.26 12.57
CA ASN A 874 -4.28 -0.37 11.35
C ASN A 874 -3.13 -0.65 10.37
N LEU A 875 -2.91 -1.93 10.06
CA LEU A 875 -1.86 -2.37 9.12
C LEU A 875 -1.87 -1.59 7.79
N TYR A 876 -3.04 -1.37 7.21
CA TYR A 876 -3.15 -0.72 5.91
C TYR A 876 -2.86 0.78 5.99
N HIS A 877 -3.07 1.43 7.14
CA HIS A 877 -2.69 2.83 7.28
C HIS A 877 -1.17 3.01 7.18
N TYR A 878 -0.37 2.10 7.74
CA TYR A 878 1.09 2.13 7.56
C TYR A 878 1.48 1.91 6.09
N LEU A 879 0.81 0.99 5.38
CA LEU A 879 1.02 0.82 3.93
C LEU A 879 0.72 2.10 3.16
N TYR A 880 -0.42 2.73 3.46
CA TYR A 880 -0.85 3.95 2.79
C TYR A 880 0.08 5.12 3.09
N PHE A 881 0.67 5.17 4.28
CA PHE A 881 1.68 6.17 4.63
C PHE A 881 2.97 5.99 3.83
N ILE A 882 3.45 4.74 3.67
CA ILE A 882 4.60 4.46 2.81
C ILE A 882 4.30 4.89 1.36
N VAL A 883 3.12 4.53 0.84
CA VAL A 883 2.70 4.93 -0.52
C VAL A 883 2.57 6.45 -0.65
N TRP A 884 2.07 7.13 0.38
CA TRP A 884 1.99 8.59 0.44
C TRP A 884 3.36 9.24 0.29
N LEU A 885 4.37 8.77 1.04
CA LEU A 885 5.75 9.25 0.95
C LEU A 885 6.40 9.00 -0.42
N GLN A 886 6.00 7.94 -1.14
CA GLN A 886 6.55 7.66 -2.49
C GLN A 886 5.96 8.53 -3.59
N ILE A 887 4.83 9.19 -3.35
CA ILE A 887 4.11 9.99 -4.35
C ILE A 887 4.31 11.49 -4.10
N LYS A 888 4.37 11.89 -2.84
CA LYS A 888 4.56 13.27 -2.42
C LYS A 888 6.00 13.72 -2.71
N ASP A 889 6.18 15.00 -3.05
CA ASP A 889 7.50 15.59 -3.27
C ASP A 889 8.30 15.64 -1.96
N GLU A 890 9.60 15.36 -2.04
CA GLU A 890 10.49 15.36 -0.88
C GLU A 890 10.59 16.74 -0.24
N THR A 891 10.47 17.83 -1.02
CA THR A 891 10.53 19.21 -0.48
C THR A 891 9.30 19.60 0.34
N GLU A 892 8.19 18.87 0.20
CA GLU A 892 6.95 19.14 0.94
C GLU A 892 6.78 18.26 2.19
N PHE A 893 7.73 17.38 2.47
CA PHE A 893 7.64 16.47 3.61
C PHE A 893 7.62 17.22 4.93
N THR A 894 6.68 16.86 5.79
CA THR A 894 6.70 17.28 7.20
C THR A 894 7.91 16.68 7.93
N GLY A 895 8.22 17.14 9.14
CA GLY A 895 9.32 16.62 9.94
C GLY A 895 9.22 15.10 10.16
N PRO A 896 8.09 14.56 10.67
CA PRO A 896 7.83 13.13 10.79
C PRO A 896 7.93 12.37 9.46
N GLU A 897 7.38 12.93 8.38
CA GLU A 897 7.43 12.32 7.04
C GLU A 897 8.88 12.18 6.54
N SER A 898 9.68 13.23 6.71
CA SER A 898 11.10 13.25 6.32
C SER A 898 11.91 12.23 7.12
N TYR A 899 11.65 12.12 8.43
CA TYR A 899 12.30 11.13 9.29
C TYR A 899 11.98 9.70 8.84
N VAL A 900 10.70 9.39 8.57
CA VAL A 900 10.31 8.06 8.12
C VAL A 900 10.84 7.78 6.71
N ALA A 901 10.81 8.75 5.79
CA ALA A 901 11.38 8.62 4.45
C ALA A 901 12.88 8.26 4.50
N ASN A 902 13.65 8.89 5.39
CA ASN A 902 15.05 8.54 5.62
C ASN A 902 15.20 7.13 6.21
N CYS A 903 14.36 6.74 7.18
CA CYS A 903 14.36 5.38 7.71
C CYS A 903 14.06 4.32 6.63
N ILE A 904 13.14 4.63 5.70
CA ILE A 904 12.81 3.77 4.56
C ILE A 904 14.01 3.63 3.62
N LYS A 905 14.67 4.76 3.28
CA LYS A 905 15.89 4.79 2.44
C LYS A 905 17.03 3.98 3.07
N ASP A 906 17.16 4.02 4.41
CA ASP A 906 18.16 3.29 5.18
C ASP A 906 17.77 1.83 5.51
N HIS A 907 16.59 1.37 5.09
CA HIS A 907 16.02 0.06 5.43
C HIS A 907 15.91 -0.22 6.95
N ARG A 908 15.63 0.81 7.76
CA ARG A 908 15.42 0.69 9.21
C ARG A 908 13.93 0.67 9.56
N SER A 909 13.54 -0.26 10.44
CA SER A 909 12.15 -0.44 10.92
C SER A 909 11.92 0.06 12.35
N ASP A 910 12.84 0.86 12.90
CA ASP A 910 12.80 1.34 14.29
C ASP A 910 11.70 2.37 14.56
N TRP A 911 11.13 2.95 13.49
CA TRP A 911 10.07 3.94 13.58
C TRP A 911 8.68 3.35 13.89
N PHE A 912 8.52 2.03 13.82
CA PHE A 912 7.29 1.36 14.24
C PHE A 912 7.20 1.24 15.76
N PRO A 913 5.99 1.36 16.36
CA PRO A 913 5.82 1.17 17.79
C PRO A 913 6.04 -0.30 18.17
N ARG A 914 6.88 -0.56 19.17
CA ARG A 914 7.20 -1.91 19.66
C ARG A 914 6.78 -2.08 21.12
N MET A 915 5.82 -2.97 21.39
CA MET A 915 5.31 -3.24 22.74
C MET A 915 4.80 -1.99 23.48
N GLN A 916 4.36 -0.98 22.73
CA GLN A 916 3.89 0.30 23.24
C GLN A 916 2.78 0.86 22.35
N ALA A 917 1.87 1.64 22.94
CA ALA A 917 0.81 2.38 22.27
C ALA A 917 0.50 3.65 23.07
N MET A 918 0.16 4.77 22.41
CA MET A 918 -0.10 6.03 23.15
C MET A 918 -1.29 5.92 24.10
N SER A 919 -2.30 5.12 23.74
CA SER A 919 -3.48 4.84 24.56
C SER A 919 -3.18 4.13 25.89
N LEU A 920 -1.98 3.57 26.05
CA LEU A 920 -1.52 2.92 27.28
C LEU A 920 -0.42 3.71 28.02
N ALA A 921 0.00 4.86 27.48
CA ALA A 921 1.12 5.62 28.04
C ALA A 921 0.84 6.22 29.43
N GLU A 922 -0.43 6.42 29.80
CA GLU A 922 -0.81 6.87 31.16
C GLU A 922 -0.36 5.89 32.25
N ASP A 923 -0.38 4.58 31.98
CA ASP A 923 0.12 3.57 32.94
C ASP A 923 1.64 3.61 33.11
N ASN A 924 2.36 4.00 32.05
CA ASN A 924 3.81 4.13 32.09
C ASN A 924 4.23 5.43 32.80
N GLN A 925 3.47 6.52 32.62
CA GLN A 925 3.73 7.78 33.31
C GLN A 925 3.52 7.65 34.83
N GLU A 926 2.51 6.91 35.30
CA GLU A 926 2.36 6.66 36.75
C GLU A 926 3.51 5.82 37.34
N ALA A 927 4.17 4.98 36.53
CA ALA A 927 5.33 4.20 36.94
C ALA A 927 6.61 5.04 36.92
N GLU A 928 6.87 5.77 35.84
CA GLU A 928 8.01 6.68 35.70
C GLU A 928 7.96 7.83 36.72
N GLN A 929 6.77 8.41 36.95
CA GLN A 929 6.61 9.50 37.91
C GLN A 929 6.87 9.04 39.36
N LYS A 930 6.62 7.76 39.69
CA LYS A 930 7.02 7.20 40.99
C LYS A 930 8.53 7.06 41.11
N ASP A 931 9.20 6.63 40.06
CA ASP A 931 10.66 6.48 40.04
C ASP A 931 11.36 7.85 40.10
N ASP A 932 10.88 8.85 39.35
CA ASP A 932 11.39 10.23 39.40
C ASP A 932 11.17 10.87 40.78
N ILE A 933 9.99 10.65 41.39
CA ILE A 933 9.72 11.12 42.76
C ILE A 933 10.69 10.47 43.75
N ASN A 934 10.94 9.16 43.61
CA ASN A 934 11.91 8.46 44.46
C ASN A 934 13.34 8.99 44.26
N GLU A 935 13.75 9.31 43.04
CA GLU A 935 15.08 9.87 42.75
C GLU A 935 15.24 11.31 43.29
N ILE A 936 14.17 12.11 43.25
CA ILE A 936 14.13 13.43 43.89
C ILE A 936 14.20 13.29 45.42
N PHE A 937 13.47 12.33 46.01
CA PHE A 937 13.54 12.04 47.45
C PHE A 937 14.97 11.63 47.86
N ASP A 938 15.65 10.81 47.05
CA ASP A 938 17.03 10.41 47.28
C ASP A 938 18.00 11.60 47.16
N SER A 939 17.80 12.48 46.17
CA SER A 939 18.59 13.72 46.04
C SER A 939 18.36 14.69 47.20
N LEU A 940 17.12 14.81 47.69
CA LEU A 940 16.79 15.61 48.86
C LEU A 940 17.44 15.06 50.13
N ASN A 941 17.44 13.73 50.31
CA ASN A 941 18.09 13.07 51.44
C ASN A 941 19.62 13.27 51.40
N ARG A 942 20.25 13.22 50.22
CA ARG A 942 21.68 13.55 50.07
C ARG A 942 21.95 15.00 50.47
N LEU A 943 21.13 15.95 50.02
CA LEU A 943 21.25 17.36 50.40
C LEU A 943 21.09 17.56 51.92
N LEU A 944 20.09 16.93 52.54
CA LEU A 944 19.87 16.97 53.99
C LEU A 944 21.08 16.45 54.78
N ASN A 945 21.64 15.31 54.38
CA ASN A 945 22.85 14.77 55.01
C ASN A 945 24.06 15.71 54.86
N THR A 946 24.16 16.40 53.71
CA THR A 946 25.24 17.36 53.48
C THR A 946 25.10 18.59 54.38
N VAL A 947 23.87 19.07 54.58
CA VAL A 947 23.56 20.18 55.48
C VAL A 947 23.81 19.80 56.94
N GLU A 948 23.46 18.58 57.35
CA GLU A 948 23.70 18.09 58.70
C GLU A 948 25.20 17.97 59.01
N GLU A 949 26.00 17.46 58.07
CA GLU A 949 27.46 17.38 58.22
C GLU A 949 28.11 18.77 58.27
N GLN A 950 27.66 19.72 57.44
CA GLN A 950 28.11 21.12 57.53
C GLN A 950 27.73 21.76 58.87
N GLY A 951 26.54 21.45 59.41
CA GLY A 951 26.12 21.88 60.74
C GLY A 951 27.05 21.33 61.84
N ARG A 952 27.41 20.05 61.76
CA ARG A 952 28.34 19.39 62.69
C ARG A 952 29.73 20.05 62.67
N GLN A 953 30.25 20.33 61.47
CA GLN A 953 31.54 21.02 61.30
C GLN A 953 31.52 22.44 61.88
N LEU A 954 30.41 23.17 61.74
CA LEU A 954 30.26 24.50 62.32
C LEU A 954 30.26 24.47 63.86
N GLU A 955 29.62 23.45 64.45
CA GLU A 955 29.59 23.24 65.91
C GLU A 955 31.00 22.92 66.45
N GLU A 956 31.74 22.05 65.76
CA GLU A 956 33.15 21.74 66.07
C GLU A 956 34.02 23.00 65.98
N LEU A 957 33.85 23.82 64.94
CA LEU A 957 34.59 25.07 64.77
C LEU A 957 34.28 26.07 65.90
N LYS A 958 33.01 26.19 66.32
CA LYS A 958 32.62 26.98 67.50
C LYS A 958 33.30 26.49 68.77
N GLN A 959 33.39 25.17 68.98
CA GLN A 959 34.07 24.62 70.14
C GLN A 959 35.57 24.94 70.10
N VAL A 960 36.22 24.79 68.94
CA VAL A 960 37.63 25.15 68.77
C VAL A 960 37.88 26.64 69.03
N MET A 961 37.02 27.53 68.51
CA MET A 961 37.13 28.96 68.79
C MET A 961 36.93 29.29 70.27
N ASN A 962 35.99 28.63 70.95
CA ASN A 962 35.75 28.82 72.39
C ASN A 962 36.93 28.31 73.24
N VAL A 963 37.55 27.20 72.84
CA VAL A 963 38.77 26.70 73.48
C VAL A 963 39.94 27.64 73.24
N SER A 964 40.13 28.10 72.00
CA SER A 964 41.17 29.06 71.64
C SER A 964 41.02 30.36 72.43
N ARG A 965 39.79 30.89 72.54
CA ARG A 965 39.49 32.07 73.37
C ARG A 965 39.84 31.87 74.85
N LYS A 966 39.52 30.70 75.42
CA LYS A 966 39.90 30.36 76.82
C LYS A 966 41.42 30.22 77.01
N ILE A 967 42.16 29.86 75.97
CA ILE A 967 43.63 29.83 76.00
C ILE A 967 44.19 31.25 75.94
N THR A 968 43.59 32.15 75.15
CA THR A 968 44.03 33.56 75.06
C THR A 968 43.69 34.39 76.31
N GLU A 969 42.66 34.00 77.06
CA GLU A 969 42.25 34.66 78.32
C GLU A 969 43.04 34.17 79.56
N ARG A 970 43.84 33.11 79.44
CA ARG A 970 44.79 32.62 80.45
C ARG A 970 46.19 33.14 80.18
#